data_AF-A0A507E5P4-F1
#
_entry.id   AF-A0A507E5P4-F1
#
_cell.length_a   1.000
_cell.length_b   1.000
_cell.length_c   1.000
_cell.angle_alpha   90.00
_cell.angle_beta   90.00
_cell.angle_gamma   90.00
#
_symmetry.space_group_name_H-M   'P 1'
#
loop_
_entity.id
_entity.type
_entity.pdbx_description
1 polymer ?
#
loop_
_entity_poly.entity_id
_entity_poly.type
_entity_poly.pdbx_seq_one_letter_code
_entity_poly.pdbx_strand_id
1 'polypeptide(L)'
;MPSIAFKPFSFTSSSPSASRKVKGSSGRTDQPVGELAFGIRKHAHHKHNHPNVQMVFASSRDMIVNADAEQKFKTPPRKKSGRELKDLPTEIWARIVSYIPNLAPFSAACRATHGLLSDRHVRCACLYGKYGVPLALYQAYTHHHRLLRQDPQLVKLMIRGGARVPRFFAQQLVRHHKNHPRLPYLESFILEEAYMTYGWSTDFQSTDDIMAFESLTNDLEQNLDQVRELISSFYFVPLETVTPTATIRLYQLLQADISILDVLIHQNGMDPRAINDTFMRQLLSSSKNRDKAPELLPEYIKRGFSLSRQVVISQLRDCPTPCILMALKNYVPKPLLLSCAHQVLRDYFGPSSPGFYPETVEHIVSTFDVPDSLVKTILFHPANVYALPYATRCFEQSNPVPVWRWVVGRYGAGHAFSVKCFDDLLVWVSELGQRWKRVFRNASANESHLRWDGWPESDDFRQTDLVERYSNQGPWGVILEFIDRGATLRPRHIPYLTKIHGVSPVVPAVALGRVLTIFRRNALNGHIGITECERREWVDALKNTVTAVLGSDPSGSTSSRKWKSKSWSTVPSPGDERRRSGSSTSALSFMDVVRQMLVVLGEDWSGPGEKTWRAAFKMGLPAGRAKTWDVGGEGRWGWLRKGLGLR
;
A
#
# COMPACT_ATOMS: atom_id res chain seq x y z
N MET A 1 68.63 11.42 37.97
CA MET A 1 67.96 10.48 38.91
C MET A 1 66.45 10.55 38.66
N PRO A 2 65.72 9.43 38.54
CA PRO A 2 66.10 8.15 37.94
C PRO A 2 65.33 7.88 36.63
N SER A 3 66.04 7.23 35.71
CA SER A 3 65.55 6.63 34.47
C SER A 3 64.95 5.25 34.76
N ILE A 4 63.72 5.01 34.29
CA ILE A 4 63.11 3.67 34.31
C ILE A 4 63.27 3.06 32.93
N ALA A 5 64.09 2.01 32.85
CA ALA A 5 64.31 1.21 31.66
C ALA A 5 63.30 0.05 31.63
N PHE A 6 62.61 -0.13 30.50
CA PHE A 6 61.81 -1.33 30.22
C PHE A 6 62.62 -2.31 29.36
N LYS A 7 62.78 -3.55 29.85
CA LYS A 7 63.29 -4.70 29.10
C LYS A 7 62.18 -5.30 28.23
N PRO A 8 62.49 -5.80 27.01
CA PRO A 8 61.54 -6.53 26.20
C PRO A 8 61.42 -8.00 26.66
N PHE A 9 60.19 -8.48 26.83
CA PHE A 9 59.86 -9.88 27.06
C PHE A 9 59.79 -10.62 25.72
N SER A 10 60.62 -11.66 25.57
CA SER A 10 60.50 -12.68 24.54
C SER A 10 59.66 -13.85 25.07
N PHE A 11 58.62 -14.26 24.34
CA PHE A 11 57.92 -15.51 24.59
C PHE A 11 58.30 -16.55 23.55
N THR A 12 58.97 -17.59 24.02
CA THR A 12 59.26 -18.83 23.32
C THR A 12 58.01 -19.70 23.24
N SER A 13 57.71 -20.19 22.04
CA SER A 13 56.69 -21.21 21.78
C SER A 13 57.14 -22.58 22.31
N SER A 14 56.35 -23.18 23.21
CA SER A 14 56.46 -24.58 23.58
C SER A 14 55.10 -25.27 23.40
N SER A 15 55.06 -26.22 22.47
CA SER A 15 53.99 -27.22 22.35
C SER A 15 53.96 -28.11 23.59
N PRO A 16 52.79 -28.64 23.96
CA PRO A 16 52.75 -30.05 24.30
C PRO A 16 51.59 -30.80 23.64
N SER A 17 51.98 -31.86 22.97
CA SER A 17 51.19 -33.04 22.66
C SER A 17 50.70 -33.72 23.94
N ALA A 18 49.40 -33.97 24.06
CA ALA A 18 48.87 -35.01 24.95
C ALA A 18 47.62 -35.65 24.33
N SER A 19 47.80 -36.93 24.02
CA SER A 19 46.85 -37.91 23.55
C SER A 19 45.76 -38.20 24.59
N ARG A 20 44.50 -38.21 24.16
CA ARG A 20 43.43 -38.93 24.88
C ARG A 20 42.57 -39.71 23.90
N LYS A 21 42.78 -41.03 23.93
CA LYS A 21 41.93 -42.06 23.31
C LYS A 21 40.53 -42.01 23.94
N VAL A 22 39.49 -41.87 23.13
CA VAL A 22 38.14 -42.36 23.45
C VAL A 22 37.65 -43.18 22.26
N LYS A 23 37.36 -44.46 22.53
CA LYS A 23 36.66 -45.40 21.65
C LYS A 23 35.19 -45.00 21.54
N GLY A 24 34.59 -45.12 20.35
CA GLY A 24 33.13 -45.12 20.26
C GLY A 24 32.55 -45.03 18.84
N SER A 25 32.11 -46.18 18.33
CA SER A 25 31.08 -46.40 17.30
C SER A 25 31.21 -45.74 15.92
N SER A 26 31.69 -46.56 14.99
CA SER A 26 31.44 -46.49 13.56
C SER A 26 29.95 -46.63 13.22
N GLY A 27 29.38 -45.60 12.58
CA GLY A 27 28.09 -45.65 11.89
C GLY A 27 28.24 -45.01 10.52
N ARG A 28 28.52 -45.84 9.52
CA ARG A 28 28.51 -45.51 8.08
C ARG A 28 27.11 -45.07 7.65
N THR A 29 26.99 -43.90 7.05
CA THR A 29 26.00 -43.62 6.00
C THR A 29 26.63 -42.65 5.01
N ASP A 30 27.08 -43.21 3.89
CA ASP A 30 27.48 -42.47 2.70
C ASP A 30 26.23 -41.92 2.01
N GLN A 31 26.12 -40.60 1.88
CA GLN A 31 25.38 -39.97 0.78
C GLN A 31 26.15 -38.73 0.29
N PRO A 32 26.36 -38.59 -1.03
CA PRO A 32 27.06 -37.44 -1.59
C PRO A 32 26.13 -36.21 -1.62
N VAL A 33 26.60 -35.12 -1.02
CA VAL A 33 26.01 -33.78 -1.19
C VAL A 33 26.34 -33.32 -2.60
N GLY A 34 25.31 -33.17 -3.43
CA GLY A 34 25.41 -32.60 -4.77
C GLY A 34 25.81 -31.12 -4.71
N GLU A 35 26.81 -30.77 -5.51
CA GLU A 35 27.18 -29.40 -5.83
C GLU A 35 26.01 -28.69 -6.54
N LEU A 36 25.32 -27.80 -5.82
CA LEU A 36 24.42 -26.82 -6.42
C LEU A 36 25.25 -25.63 -6.92
N ALA A 37 25.66 -25.72 -8.18
CA ALA A 37 26.21 -24.61 -8.94
C ALA A 37 25.16 -23.48 -9.05
N PHE A 38 25.39 -22.37 -8.36
CA PHE A 38 24.64 -21.13 -8.57
C PHE A 38 25.07 -20.48 -9.90
N GLY A 39 24.39 -20.87 -10.97
CA GLY A 39 24.44 -20.16 -12.25
C GLY A 39 23.77 -18.80 -12.14
N ILE A 40 24.57 -17.74 -12.00
CA ILE A 40 24.12 -16.35 -12.12
C ILE A 40 23.71 -16.11 -13.58
N ARG A 41 22.41 -16.26 -13.87
CA ARG A 41 21.81 -15.79 -15.12
C ARG A 41 21.85 -14.27 -15.15
N LYS A 42 22.74 -13.71 -15.99
CA LYS A 42 22.66 -12.32 -16.45
C LYS A 42 21.34 -12.14 -17.21
N HIS A 43 20.36 -11.49 -16.59
CA HIS A 43 19.20 -10.97 -17.29
C HIS A 43 19.62 -9.75 -18.12
N ALA A 44 19.70 -9.96 -19.44
CA ALA A 44 19.82 -8.90 -20.41
C ALA A 44 18.54 -8.03 -20.37
N HIS A 45 18.71 -6.71 -20.26
CA HIS A 45 17.65 -5.74 -20.42
C HIS A 45 17.11 -5.80 -21.87
N HIS A 46 15.96 -6.45 -22.05
CA HIS A 46 15.15 -6.28 -23.24
C HIS A 46 14.51 -4.88 -23.21
N LYS A 47 15.00 -4.00 -24.09
CA LYS A 47 14.30 -2.78 -24.51
C LYS A 47 13.00 -3.18 -25.19
N HIS A 48 11.87 -2.97 -24.52
CA HIS A 48 10.57 -2.97 -25.18
C HIS A 48 10.37 -1.63 -25.89
N ASN A 49 10.35 -1.69 -27.22
CA ASN A 49 9.84 -0.63 -28.08
C ASN A 49 8.34 -0.44 -27.83
N HIS A 50 7.96 0.72 -27.29
CA HIS A 50 6.57 1.18 -27.34
C HIS A 50 6.30 1.82 -28.72
N PRO A 51 5.15 1.55 -29.35
CA PRO A 51 4.78 2.19 -30.61
C PRO A 51 4.45 3.66 -30.40
N ASN A 52 5.02 4.50 -31.27
CA ASN A 52 4.75 5.93 -31.42
C ASN A 52 3.25 6.17 -31.62
N VAL A 53 2.58 6.71 -30.61
CA VAL A 53 1.30 7.42 -30.78
C VAL A 53 1.66 8.89 -30.97
N GLN A 54 1.72 9.32 -32.24
CA GLN A 54 1.77 10.73 -32.60
C GLN A 54 0.44 11.39 -32.18
N MET A 55 0.46 12.12 -31.07
CA MET A 55 -0.56 13.15 -30.84
C MET A 55 -0.22 14.36 -31.70
N VAL A 56 -1.05 14.58 -32.72
CA VAL A 56 -1.10 15.79 -33.52
C VAL A 56 -1.57 16.93 -32.62
N PHE A 57 -0.65 17.76 -32.15
CA PHE A 57 -1.01 19.09 -31.65
C PHE A 57 -1.19 20.00 -32.86
N ALA A 58 -2.45 20.28 -33.19
CA ALA A 58 -2.81 21.32 -34.15
C ALA A 58 -2.34 22.67 -33.62
N SER A 59 -1.40 23.26 -34.35
CA SER A 59 -0.96 24.65 -34.22
C SER A 59 -2.12 25.59 -34.53
N SER A 60 -2.77 26.13 -33.49
CA SER A 60 -3.58 27.35 -33.61
C SER A 60 -2.67 28.57 -33.36
N ARG A 61 -1.96 28.94 -34.41
CA ARG A 61 -1.36 30.26 -34.60
C ARG A 61 -1.98 30.77 -35.88
N ASP A 62 -3.05 31.56 -35.74
CA ASP A 62 -3.41 32.67 -36.61
C ASP A 62 -4.68 33.32 -36.06
N MET A 63 -4.74 34.65 -36.20
CA MET A 63 -5.78 35.57 -35.71
C MET A 63 -5.64 36.02 -34.24
N ILE A 64 -4.88 37.09 -34.04
CA ILE A 64 -5.44 38.42 -33.72
C ILE A 64 -4.38 39.46 -34.12
N VAL A 65 -4.75 40.26 -35.11
CA VAL A 65 -4.03 41.42 -35.60
C VAL A 65 -4.68 42.66 -34.96
N ASN A 66 -3.83 43.57 -34.51
CA ASN A 66 -4.05 44.98 -34.16
C ASN A 66 -4.85 45.33 -32.88
N ALA A 67 -4.11 45.85 -31.89
CA ALA A 67 -4.37 47.21 -31.40
C ALA A 67 -3.09 47.76 -30.76
N ASP A 68 -2.58 48.83 -31.36
CA ASP A 68 -1.47 49.64 -30.89
C ASP A 68 -1.70 50.18 -29.48
N ALA A 69 -0.80 49.82 -28.56
CA ALA A 69 -0.49 50.62 -27.39
C ALA A 69 0.98 50.40 -27.06
N GLU A 70 1.86 51.18 -27.69
CA GLU A 70 3.24 51.37 -27.25
C GLU A 70 3.27 52.01 -25.85
N GLN A 71 2.94 51.24 -24.81
CA GLN A 71 3.40 51.54 -23.47
C GLN A 71 4.86 51.13 -23.41
N LYS A 72 5.75 52.08 -23.72
CA LYS A 72 7.17 52.04 -23.32
C LYS A 72 7.22 51.84 -21.81
N PHE A 73 7.20 50.59 -21.35
CA PHE A 73 7.66 50.22 -20.03
C PHE A 73 9.14 50.59 -19.99
N LYS A 74 9.42 51.82 -19.51
CA LYS A 74 10.74 52.19 -19.01
C LYS A 74 11.08 51.11 -18.00
N THR A 75 11.98 50.20 -18.36
CA THR A 75 12.61 49.30 -17.40
C THR A 75 13.07 50.20 -16.26
N PRO A 76 12.60 49.97 -15.02
CA PRO A 76 12.95 50.85 -13.92
C PRO A 76 14.48 50.94 -13.88
N PRO A 77 15.05 52.13 -13.69
CA PRO A 77 16.49 52.29 -13.66
C PRO A 77 17.04 51.26 -12.69
N ARG A 78 17.96 50.40 -13.15
CA ARG A 78 18.71 49.46 -12.32
C ARG A 78 19.38 50.28 -11.22
N LYS A 79 18.67 50.53 -10.12
CA LYS A 79 19.26 51.06 -8.90
C LYS A 79 20.42 50.13 -8.59
N LYS A 80 21.60 50.69 -8.38
CA LYS A 80 22.79 49.95 -7.95
C LYS A 80 22.55 49.41 -6.53
N SER A 81 21.61 48.48 -6.36
CA SER A 81 21.28 47.79 -5.09
C SER A 81 22.36 46.78 -4.67
N GLY A 82 23.55 46.82 -5.28
CA GLY A 82 24.65 45.91 -5.01
C GLY A 82 25.50 46.25 -3.78
N ARG A 83 25.06 47.17 -2.91
CA ARG A 83 25.80 47.50 -1.67
C ARG A 83 25.38 46.66 -0.47
N GLU A 84 24.10 46.33 -0.33
CA GLU A 84 23.55 45.76 0.92
C GLU A 84 24.13 44.37 1.28
N LEU A 85 24.53 43.56 0.30
CA LEU A 85 25.17 42.25 0.56
C LEU A 85 26.63 42.37 1.04
N LYS A 86 27.31 43.49 0.76
CA LYS A 86 28.71 43.71 1.14
C LYS A 86 28.89 44.24 2.56
N ASP A 87 27.80 44.70 3.17
CA ASP A 87 27.86 45.37 4.47
C ASP A 87 27.92 44.36 5.64
N LEU A 88 27.58 43.09 5.40
CA LEU A 88 27.70 42.03 6.39
C LEU A 88 29.04 41.27 6.25
N PRO A 89 29.73 40.98 7.37
CA PRO A 89 30.92 40.12 7.38
C PRO A 89 30.66 38.74 6.77
N THR A 90 31.68 38.18 6.10
CA THR A 90 31.61 36.87 5.43
C THR A 90 31.22 35.75 6.39
N GLU A 91 31.57 35.85 7.67
CA GLU A 91 31.24 34.88 8.72
C GLU A 91 29.73 34.82 8.98
N ILE A 92 29.05 35.97 8.96
CA ILE A 92 27.59 36.03 9.12
C ILE A 92 26.94 35.38 7.90
N TRP A 93 27.42 35.69 6.71
CA TRP A 93 26.93 35.07 5.48
C TRP A 93 27.17 33.57 5.44
N ALA A 94 28.36 33.11 5.84
CA ALA A 94 28.69 31.69 5.92
C ALA A 94 27.72 30.95 6.83
N ARG A 95 27.37 31.55 7.98
CA ARG A 95 26.37 31.02 8.90
C ARG A 95 24.97 31.02 8.29
N ILE A 96 24.51 32.12 7.69
CA ILE A 96 23.19 32.18 7.03
C ILE A 96 23.08 31.10 5.94
N VAL A 97 24.09 31.01 5.07
CA VAL A 97 24.13 30.07 3.95
C VAL A 97 24.13 28.62 4.42
N SER A 98 24.77 28.31 5.56
CA SER A 98 24.78 26.97 6.14
C SER A 98 23.40 26.43 6.52
N TYR A 99 22.40 27.30 6.71
CA TYR A 99 21.01 26.90 6.97
C TYR A 99 20.16 26.74 5.70
N ILE A 100 20.69 27.06 4.52
CA ILE A 100 19.95 26.98 3.26
C ILE A 100 20.13 25.57 2.67
N PRO A 101 19.06 24.74 2.60
CA PRO A 101 19.17 23.36 2.15
C PRO A 101 19.50 23.24 0.65
N ASN A 102 19.04 24.20 -0.16
CA ASN A 102 19.31 24.26 -1.59
C ASN A 102 19.91 25.62 -1.96
N LEU A 103 21.20 25.63 -2.29
CA LEU A 103 21.93 26.84 -2.67
C LEU A 103 21.68 27.29 -4.11
N ALA A 104 21.09 26.46 -4.98
CA ALA A 104 20.95 26.80 -6.40
C ALA A 104 20.06 28.04 -6.64
N PRO A 105 18.87 28.17 -6.02
CA PRO A 105 18.08 29.40 -6.12
C PRO A 105 18.80 30.62 -5.53
N PHE A 106 19.52 30.43 -4.41
CA PHE A 106 20.28 31.51 -3.77
C PHE A 106 21.42 32.01 -4.66
N SER A 107 22.15 31.10 -5.31
CA SER A 107 23.19 31.41 -6.30
C SER A 107 22.62 32.16 -7.52
N ALA A 108 21.44 31.74 -7.99
CA ALA A 108 20.79 32.33 -9.16
C ALA A 108 20.17 33.71 -8.90
N ALA A 109 19.91 34.07 -7.64
CA ALA A 109 19.23 35.30 -7.28
C ALA A 109 19.98 36.56 -7.76
N CYS A 110 21.29 36.64 -7.56
CA CYS A 110 22.10 37.74 -8.10
C CYS A 110 23.60 37.39 -8.21
N ARG A 111 24.37 38.24 -8.90
CA ARG A 111 25.83 38.04 -9.04
C ARG A 111 26.58 38.10 -7.71
N ALA A 112 26.08 38.87 -6.75
CA ALA A 112 26.71 39.02 -5.43
C ALA A 112 26.54 37.74 -4.59
N THR A 113 25.37 37.10 -4.60
CA THR A 113 25.18 35.80 -3.93
C THR A 113 25.97 34.69 -4.62
N HIS A 114 26.06 34.69 -5.95
CA HIS A 114 26.96 33.78 -6.67
C HIS A 114 28.43 33.98 -6.29
N GLY A 115 28.89 35.24 -6.18
CA GLY A 115 30.23 35.58 -5.72
C GLY A 115 30.49 35.14 -4.28
N LEU A 116 29.53 35.35 -3.38
CA LEU A 116 29.57 34.90 -2.00
C LEU A 116 29.67 33.37 -1.89
N LEU A 117 28.87 32.63 -2.66
CA LEU A 117 28.96 31.16 -2.73
C LEU A 117 30.22 30.66 -3.42
N SER A 118 30.98 31.55 -4.07
CA SER A 118 32.29 31.23 -4.61
C SER A 118 33.41 31.37 -3.58
N ASP A 119 33.15 32.02 -2.45
CA ASP A 119 34.08 32.13 -1.33
C ASP A 119 34.30 30.77 -0.65
N ARG A 120 35.56 30.50 -0.29
CA ARG A 120 35.97 29.21 0.29
C ARG A 120 35.43 29.00 1.69
N HIS A 121 35.39 30.03 2.52
CA HIS A 121 34.91 29.94 3.89
C HIS A 121 33.40 29.72 3.91
N VAL A 122 32.67 30.40 3.02
CA VAL A 122 31.22 30.18 2.86
C VAL A 122 30.93 28.75 2.37
N ARG A 123 31.66 28.26 1.37
CA ARG A 123 31.53 26.86 0.90
C ARG A 123 31.85 25.86 2.00
N CYS A 124 32.94 26.07 2.73
CA CYS A 124 33.35 25.23 3.85
C CYS A 124 32.26 25.17 4.92
N ALA A 125 31.77 26.33 5.39
CA ALA A 125 30.69 26.42 6.36
C ALA A 125 29.39 25.76 5.87
N CYS A 126 29.08 25.89 4.58
CA CYS A 126 27.92 25.24 4.00
C CYS A 126 28.05 23.71 3.98
N LEU A 127 29.23 23.19 3.64
CA LEU A 127 29.50 21.74 3.67
C LEU A 127 29.45 21.21 5.11
N TYR A 128 29.96 21.97 6.09
CA TYR A 128 29.85 21.63 7.51
C TYR A 128 28.41 21.63 8.02
N GLY A 129 27.63 22.67 7.69
CA GLY A 129 26.22 22.73 8.08
C GLY A 129 25.41 21.59 7.48
N LYS A 130 25.75 21.16 6.26
CA LYS A 130 25.03 20.09 5.56
C LYS A 130 25.40 18.68 6.02
N TYR A 131 26.68 18.42 6.28
CA TYR A 131 27.20 17.05 6.48
C TYR A 131 27.78 16.79 7.88
N GLY A 132 27.85 17.81 8.74
CA GLY A 132 28.57 17.75 10.01
C GLY A 132 30.08 17.89 9.80
N VAL A 133 30.77 18.58 10.73
CA VAL A 133 32.20 18.91 10.58
C VAL A 133 33.06 17.65 10.35
N PRO A 134 33.01 16.58 11.17
CA PRO A 134 33.90 15.44 11.03
C PRO A 134 33.74 14.67 9.70
N LEU A 135 32.52 14.52 9.17
CA LEU A 135 32.22 13.77 7.94
C LEU A 135 32.16 14.62 6.67
N ALA A 136 32.21 15.96 6.80
CA ALA A 136 31.98 16.84 5.67
C ALA A 136 32.92 16.60 4.50
N LEU A 137 34.19 16.25 4.75
CA LEU A 137 35.14 15.98 3.67
C LEU A 137 34.77 14.72 2.87
N TYR A 138 34.48 13.62 3.55
CA TYR A 138 34.04 12.38 2.89
C TYR A 138 32.75 12.59 2.09
N GLN A 139 31.73 13.22 2.69
CA GLN A 139 30.45 13.48 2.04
C GLN A 139 30.59 14.46 0.86
N ALA A 140 31.41 15.50 1.01
CA ALA A 140 31.72 16.43 -0.07
C ALA A 140 32.49 15.74 -1.20
N TYR A 141 33.38 14.80 -0.90
CA TYR A 141 34.07 14.01 -1.92
C TYR A 141 33.08 13.15 -2.70
N THR A 142 32.17 12.46 -2.03
CA THR A 142 31.17 11.59 -2.66
C THR A 142 30.15 12.36 -3.50
N HIS A 143 29.61 13.48 -2.99
CA HIS A 143 28.51 14.21 -3.65
C HIS A 143 28.96 15.43 -4.46
N HIS A 144 30.14 15.98 -4.16
CA HIS A 144 30.64 17.23 -4.72
C HIS A 144 32.11 17.12 -5.16
N HIS A 145 32.56 15.94 -5.61
CA HIS A 145 33.95 15.68 -6.06
C HIS A 145 34.53 16.78 -6.94
N ARG A 146 33.76 17.25 -7.92
CA ARG A 146 34.18 18.31 -8.85
C ARG A 146 34.55 19.62 -8.15
N LEU A 147 33.82 19.99 -7.09
CA LEU A 147 34.09 21.19 -6.30
C LEU A 147 35.44 21.09 -5.61
N LEU A 148 35.70 19.96 -4.93
CA LEU A 148 36.96 19.72 -4.22
C LEU A 148 38.14 19.63 -5.17
N ARG A 149 37.95 19.05 -6.37
CA ARG A 149 38.98 18.94 -7.39
C ARG A 149 39.35 20.30 -7.99
N GLN A 150 38.39 21.19 -8.17
CA GLN A 150 38.63 22.54 -8.71
C GLN A 150 39.29 23.47 -7.70
N ASP A 151 39.11 23.25 -6.40
CA ASP A 151 39.66 24.11 -5.36
C ASP A 151 40.30 23.31 -4.20
N PRO A 152 41.54 22.81 -4.38
CA PRO A 152 42.23 22.03 -3.33
C PRO A 152 42.46 22.80 -2.02
N GLN A 153 42.44 24.14 -2.07
CA GLN A 153 42.56 24.97 -0.88
C GLN A 153 41.32 24.88 0.01
N LEU A 154 40.14 24.59 -0.58
CA LEU A 154 38.93 24.31 0.19
C LEU A 154 39.12 23.06 1.06
N VAL A 155 39.78 22.03 0.55
CA VAL A 155 40.01 20.76 1.28
C VAL A 155 40.98 21.00 2.44
N LYS A 156 42.06 21.76 2.22
CA LYS A 156 42.97 22.21 3.29
C LYS A 156 42.23 23.01 4.36
N LEU A 157 41.36 23.92 3.94
CA LEU A 157 40.52 24.70 4.85
C LEU A 157 39.56 23.80 5.64
N MET A 158 38.97 22.78 4.99
CA MET A 158 38.08 21.82 5.63
C MET A 158 38.79 20.97 6.68
N ILE A 159 39.99 20.46 6.39
CA ILE A 159 40.80 19.70 7.35
C ILE A 159 41.21 20.57 8.54
N ARG A 160 41.69 21.80 8.27
CA ARG A 160 42.04 22.77 9.32
C ARG A 160 40.85 23.18 10.18
N GLY A 161 39.65 23.20 9.62
CA GLY A 161 38.42 23.46 10.36
C GLY A 161 37.84 22.23 11.09
N GLY A 162 38.57 21.12 11.12
CA GLY A 162 38.24 19.94 11.91
C GLY A 162 37.56 18.80 11.15
N ALA A 163 37.44 18.88 9.81
CA ALA A 163 37.02 17.73 9.02
C ALA A 163 38.06 16.62 9.12
N ARG A 164 37.60 15.40 9.38
CA ARG A 164 38.47 14.24 9.53
C ARG A 164 38.59 13.50 8.20
N VAL A 165 39.64 12.69 8.09
CA VAL A 165 39.80 11.71 7.02
C VAL A 165 39.63 10.32 7.64
N PRO A 166 38.42 9.73 7.61
CA PRO A 166 38.20 8.38 8.16
C PRO A 166 39.09 7.33 7.49
N ARG A 167 39.52 6.31 8.23
CA ARG A 167 40.41 5.27 7.72
C ARG A 167 39.81 4.53 6.52
N PHE A 168 38.53 4.17 6.59
CA PHE A 168 37.83 3.51 5.48
C PHE A 168 37.80 4.37 4.20
N PHE A 169 37.76 5.70 4.33
CA PHE A 169 37.81 6.61 3.18
C PHE A 169 39.19 6.57 2.52
N ALA A 170 40.27 6.58 3.31
CA ALA A 170 41.62 6.40 2.79
C ALA A 170 41.80 5.03 2.12
N GLN A 171 41.30 3.94 2.73
CA GLN A 171 41.32 2.60 2.13
C GLN A 171 40.59 2.55 0.78
N GLN A 172 39.43 3.21 0.66
CA GLN A 172 38.70 3.33 -0.62
C GLN A 172 39.55 4.05 -1.69
N LEU A 173 40.23 5.14 -1.33
CA LEU A 173 41.11 5.87 -2.25
C LEU A 173 42.31 5.02 -2.69
N VAL A 174 42.93 4.26 -1.78
CA VAL A 174 44.02 3.33 -2.10
C VAL A 174 43.56 2.25 -3.07
N ARG A 175 42.36 1.69 -2.91
CA ARG A 175 41.81 0.71 -3.87
C ARG A 175 41.52 1.34 -5.23
N HIS A 176 40.98 2.55 -5.24
CA HIS A 176 40.79 3.29 -6.49
C HIS A 176 42.14 3.55 -7.19
N HIS A 177 43.21 3.83 -6.43
CA HIS A 177 44.57 3.98 -6.97
C HIS A 177 45.12 2.69 -7.59
N LYS A 178 44.87 1.53 -6.99
CA LYS A 178 45.31 0.24 -7.57
C LYS A 178 44.79 0.05 -9.00
N ASN A 179 43.61 0.60 -9.30
CA ASN A 179 43.01 0.56 -10.64
C ASN A 179 43.43 1.75 -11.52
N HIS A 180 43.99 2.81 -10.94
CA HIS A 180 44.36 4.05 -11.61
C HIS A 180 45.75 4.55 -11.15
N PRO A 181 46.83 4.28 -11.91
CA PRO A 181 48.22 4.45 -11.45
C PRO A 181 48.65 5.91 -11.23
N ARG A 182 47.82 6.89 -11.59
CA ARG A 182 48.05 8.30 -11.26
C ARG A 182 46.88 8.81 -10.42
N LEU A 183 47.10 8.92 -9.11
CA LEU A 183 46.18 9.63 -8.24
C LEU A 183 46.20 11.12 -8.59
N PRO A 184 45.02 11.75 -8.77
CA PRO A 184 44.97 13.20 -8.85
C PRO A 184 45.44 13.82 -7.52
N TYR A 185 45.89 15.08 -7.60
CA TYR A 185 46.47 15.81 -6.48
C TYR A 185 45.58 15.82 -5.22
N LEU A 186 44.26 15.89 -5.41
CA LEU A 186 43.29 15.90 -4.32
C LEU A 186 43.37 14.61 -3.49
N GLU A 187 43.30 13.46 -4.15
CA GLU A 187 43.28 12.15 -3.51
C GLU A 187 44.64 11.85 -2.87
N SER A 188 45.75 12.25 -3.50
CA SER A 188 47.09 12.18 -2.89
C SER A 188 47.17 12.99 -1.60
N PHE A 189 46.62 14.21 -1.60
CA PHE A 189 46.60 15.06 -0.41
C PHE A 189 45.76 14.46 0.74
N ILE A 190 44.60 13.89 0.41
CA ILE A 190 43.75 13.21 1.41
C ILE A 190 44.46 11.98 2.00
N LEU A 191 45.16 11.21 1.17
CA LEU A 191 45.93 10.06 1.63
C LEU A 191 47.11 10.46 2.51
N GLU A 192 47.82 11.54 2.16
CA GLU A 192 48.90 12.08 2.98
C GLU A 192 48.39 12.46 4.39
N GLU A 193 47.25 13.15 4.47
CA GLU A 193 46.63 13.50 5.75
C GLU A 193 46.21 12.25 6.55
N ALA A 194 45.71 11.21 5.87
CA ALA A 194 45.38 9.93 6.52
C ALA A 194 46.64 9.24 7.08
N TYR A 195 47.74 9.21 6.34
CA TYR A 195 49.02 8.67 6.82
C TYR A 195 49.58 9.45 8.01
N MET A 196 49.40 10.78 8.03
CA MET A 196 49.79 11.61 9.18
C MET A 196 48.93 11.30 10.40
N THR A 197 47.64 11.02 10.21
CA THR A 197 46.69 10.75 11.31
C THR A 197 46.87 9.35 11.90
N TYR A 198 47.01 8.33 11.06
CA TYR A 198 47.03 6.92 11.48
C TYR A 198 48.45 6.32 11.52
N GLY A 199 49.45 7.05 11.07
CA GLY A 199 50.84 6.60 10.98
C GLY A 199 51.12 5.75 9.73
N TRP A 200 52.39 5.75 9.32
CA TRP A 200 52.91 5.02 8.15
C TRP A 200 52.83 3.50 8.29
N SER A 201 52.71 2.99 9.51
CA SER A 201 52.53 1.55 9.79
C SER A 201 51.11 1.06 9.52
N THR A 202 50.14 1.97 9.32
CA THR A 202 48.76 1.57 9.02
C THR A 202 48.68 1.06 7.59
N ASP A 203 48.47 -0.24 7.46
CA ASP A 203 48.29 -0.88 6.17
C ASP A 203 46.87 -0.68 5.64
N PHE A 204 46.68 0.38 4.85
CA PHE A 204 45.42 0.64 4.15
C PHE A 204 45.12 -0.39 3.02
N GLN A 205 46.01 -1.35 2.75
CA GLN A 205 45.83 -2.36 1.71
C GLN A 205 45.31 -3.71 2.23
N SER A 206 45.76 -4.16 3.41
CA SER A 206 45.41 -5.50 3.91
C SER A 206 44.08 -5.57 4.65
N THR A 207 43.69 -4.49 5.34
CA THR A 207 42.45 -4.45 6.11
C THR A 207 41.41 -3.57 5.42
N ASP A 208 40.21 -4.11 5.26
CA ASP A 208 39.04 -3.39 4.78
C ASP A 208 38.11 -3.15 5.96
N ASP A 209 38.04 -1.90 6.44
CA ASP A 209 37.19 -1.53 7.57
C ASP A 209 35.71 -1.86 7.32
N ILE A 210 35.27 -1.81 6.06
CA ILE A 210 33.89 -2.13 5.68
C ILE A 210 33.62 -3.61 5.88
N MET A 211 34.50 -4.47 5.36
CA MET A 211 34.39 -5.93 5.51
C MET A 211 34.65 -6.37 6.95
N ALA A 212 35.57 -5.71 7.65
CA ALA A 212 35.80 -5.93 9.08
C ALA A 212 34.54 -5.61 9.87
N PHE A 213 33.91 -4.45 9.65
CA PHE A 213 32.65 -4.10 10.32
C PHE A 213 31.54 -5.12 10.03
N GLU A 214 31.36 -5.52 8.77
CA GLU A 214 30.35 -6.52 8.41
C GLU A 214 30.61 -7.88 9.06
N SER A 215 31.87 -8.32 9.08
CA SER A 215 32.28 -9.57 9.70
C SER A 215 32.07 -9.54 11.23
N LEU A 216 32.56 -8.49 11.90
CA LEU A 216 32.48 -8.33 13.34
C LEU A 216 31.04 -8.19 13.84
N THR A 217 30.17 -7.56 13.05
CA THR A 217 28.74 -7.42 13.39
C THR A 217 27.92 -8.69 13.14
N ASN A 218 28.47 -9.73 12.51
CA ASN A 218 27.82 -11.05 12.47
C ASN A 218 27.81 -11.71 13.86
N ASP A 219 28.94 -11.62 14.57
CA ASP A 219 29.12 -12.16 15.91
C ASP A 219 29.33 -11.02 16.92
N LEU A 220 28.35 -10.10 16.95
CA LEU A 220 28.47 -8.82 17.66
C LEU A 220 28.78 -8.99 19.16
N GLU A 221 28.22 -10.01 19.81
CA GLU A 221 28.43 -10.26 21.24
C GLU A 221 29.90 -10.51 21.60
N GLN A 222 30.67 -11.15 20.72
CA GLN A 222 32.08 -11.46 20.94
C GLN A 222 33.01 -10.33 20.48
N ASN A 223 32.51 -9.45 19.60
CA ASN A 223 33.32 -8.49 18.86
C ASN A 223 32.96 -7.02 19.14
N LEU A 224 32.10 -6.75 20.13
CA LEU A 224 31.61 -5.40 20.44
C LEU A 224 32.76 -4.40 20.66
N ASP A 225 33.80 -4.79 21.38
CA ASP A 225 34.96 -3.93 21.66
C ASP A 225 35.75 -3.60 20.39
N GLN A 226 35.90 -4.55 19.48
CA GLN A 226 36.57 -4.33 18.19
C GLN A 226 35.75 -3.41 17.28
N VAL A 227 34.42 -3.55 17.29
CA VAL A 227 33.52 -2.62 16.57
C VAL A 227 33.61 -1.22 17.19
N ARG A 228 33.66 -1.12 18.52
CA ARG A 228 33.83 0.15 19.24
C ARG A 228 35.17 0.80 18.89
N GLU A 229 36.25 0.04 18.84
CA GLU A 229 37.57 0.52 18.41
C GLU A 229 37.52 1.04 16.96
N LEU A 230 36.86 0.30 16.05
CA LEU A 230 36.68 0.73 14.66
C LEU A 230 35.98 2.10 14.55
N ILE A 231 34.93 2.30 15.35
CA ILE A 231 34.15 3.55 15.34
C ILE A 231 34.90 4.69 16.04
N SER A 232 35.50 4.43 17.21
CA SER A 232 36.11 5.48 18.04
C SER A 232 37.53 5.84 17.64
N SER A 233 38.38 4.85 17.37
CA SER A 233 39.80 5.04 17.02
C SER A 233 40.00 5.29 15.54
N PHE A 234 39.21 4.64 14.68
CA PHE A 234 39.36 4.72 13.22
C PHE A 234 38.29 5.56 12.53
N TYR A 235 37.42 6.21 13.32
CA TYR A 235 36.34 7.10 12.84
C TYR A 235 35.41 6.44 11.81
N PHE A 236 35.22 5.13 11.92
CA PHE A 236 34.31 4.42 11.04
C PHE A 236 32.86 4.86 11.28
N VAL A 237 32.13 5.11 10.18
CA VAL A 237 30.71 5.47 10.23
C VAL A 237 29.96 4.58 9.26
N PRO A 238 29.05 3.71 9.75
CA PRO A 238 28.27 2.83 8.89
C PRO A 238 27.21 3.65 8.14
N LEU A 239 27.50 4.01 6.90
CA LEU A 239 26.59 4.72 6.00
C LEU A 239 26.10 3.76 4.91
N GLU A 240 24.85 3.93 4.45
CA GLU A 240 24.30 3.10 3.36
C GLU A 240 25.10 3.24 2.05
N THR A 241 25.77 4.38 1.85
CA THR A 241 26.68 4.61 0.73
C THR A 241 28.00 3.84 0.85
N VAL A 242 28.34 3.38 2.05
CA VAL A 242 29.57 2.62 2.36
C VAL A 242 29.27 1.12 2.36
N THR A 243 28.21 0.70 3.04
CA THR A 243 27.72 -0.70 3.03
C THR A 243 26.19 -0.73 2.93
N PRO A 244 25.61 -1.59 2.07
CA PRO A 244 24.16 -1.71 1.94
C PRO A 244 23.47 -2.23 3.21
N THR A 245 24.23 -2.82 4.15
CA THR A 245 23.68 -3.35 5.41
C THR A 245 23.84 -2.39 6.59
N ALA A 246 24.42 -1.20 6.37
CA ALA A 246 24.77 -0.21 7.40
C ALA A 246 23.64 0.02 8.41
N THR A 247 22.44 0.34 7.94
CA THR A 247 21.30 0.68 8.79
C THR A 247 20.87 -0.49 9.69
N ILE A 248 20.84 -1.71 9.15
CA ILE A 248 20.46 -2.91 9.90
C ILE A 248 21.53 -3.25 10.96
N ARG A 249 22.81 -3.21 10.58
CA ARG A 249 23.93 -3.49 11.50
C ARG A 249 24.07 -2.44 12.58
N LEU A 250 23.90 -1.17 12.23
CA LEU A 250 23.91 -0.09 13.21
C LEU A 250 22.74 -0.24 14.19
N TYR A 251 21.55 -0.63 13.73
CA TYR A 251 20.44 -0.90 14.65
C TYR A 251 20.75 -2.05 15.62
N GLN A 252 21.34 -3.16 15.14
CA GLN A 252 21.82 -4.26 16.00
C GLN A 252 22.87 -3.78 17.02
N LEU A 253 23.80 -2.93 16.56
CA LEU A 253 24.83 -2.34 17.41
C LEU A 253 24.24 -1.48 18.53
N LEU A 254 23.23 -0.66 18.21
CA LEU A 254 22.56 0.18 19.21
C LEU A 254 21.69 -0.60 20.18
N GLN A 255 21.22 -1.80 19.80
CA GLN A 255 20.56 -2.70 20.74
C GLN A 255 21.54 -3.28 21.77
N ALA A 256 22.79 -3.52 21.36
CA ALA A 256 23.84 -4.00 22.25
C ALA A 256 24.42 -2.88 23.13
N ASP A 257 24.72 -1.72 22.54
CA ASP A 257 25.31 -0.58 23.23
C ASP A 257 24.89 0.76 22.60
N ILE A 258 23.94 1.45 23.26
CA ILE A 258 23.43 2.74 22.79
C ILE A 258 24.45 3.87 22.90
N SER A 259 25.49 3.75 23.73
CA SER A 259 26.51 4.81 23.89
C SER A 259 27.39 4.96 22.65
N ILE A 260 27.43 3.96 21.77
CA ILE A 260 28.10 4.06 20.47
C ILE A 260 27.45 5.15 19.62
N LEU A 261 26.15 5.42 19.79
CA LEU A 261 25.47 6.51 19.13
C LEU A 261 26.06 7.88 19.52
N ASP A 262 26.47 8.04 20.78
CA ASP A 262 27.09 9.28 21.26
C ASP A 262 28.45 9.51 20.58
N VAL A 263 29.22 8.43 20.38
CA VAL A 263 30.47 8.47 19.61
C VAL A 263 30.19 8.83 18.14
N LEU A 264 29.22 8.16 17.51
CA LEU A 264 28.88 8.41 16.11
C LEU A 264 28.41 9.84 15.86
N ILE A 265 27.56 10.39 16.74
CA ILE A 265 27.01 11.73 16.60
C ILE A 265 28.06 12.78 16.98
N HIS A 266 28.64 12.70 18.18
CA HIS A 266 29.48 13.77 18.71
C HIS A 266 30.91 13.72 18.20
N GLN A 267 31.50 12.54 18.06
CA GLN A 267 32.89 12.40 17.58
C GLN A 267 32.95 12.27 16.07
N ASN A 268 32.06 11.47 15.47
CA ASN A 268 32.11 11.19 14.04
C ASN A 268 31.14 12.05 13.23
N GLY A 269 30.33 12.91 13.85
CA GLY A 269 29.49 13.87 13.12
C GLY A 269 28.36 13.25 12.32
N MET A 270 27.93 12.03 12.67
CA MET A 270 26.76 11.40 12.06
C MET A 270 25.50 12.21 12.36
N ASP A 271 24.75 12.59 11.34
CA ASP A 271 23.44 13.24 11.52
C ASP A 271 22.37 12.17 11.82
N PRO A 272 21.79 12.15 13.04
CA PRO A 272 20.74 11.20 13.38
C PRO A 272 19.51 11.34 12.48
N ARG A 273 19.26 12.52 11.88
CA ARG A 273 18.13 12.75 10.98
C ARG A 273 18.18 11.89 9.73
N ALA A 274 19.37 11.56 9.25
CA ALA A 274 19.56 10.73 8.05
C ALA A 274 19.04 9.30 8.23
N ILE A 275 19.09 8.78 9.46
CA ILE A 275 18.67 7.41 9.81
C ILE A 275 17.41 7.37 10.68
N ASN A 276 16.89 8.54 11.08
CA ASN A 276 15.83 8.69 12.07
C ASN A 276 14.62 7.81 11.79
N ASP A 277 14.02 7.95 10.60
CA ASP A 277 12.76 7.28 10.30
C ASP A 277 12.90 5.76 10.26
N THR A 278 14.01 5.27 9.72
CA THR A 278 14.27 3.82 9.63
C THR A 278 14.48 3.23 11.02
N PHE A 279 15.27 3.89 11.87
CA PHE A 279 15.55 3.44 13.23
C PHE A 279 14.30 3.47 14.11
N MET A 280 13.55 4.58 14.07
CA MET A 280 12.36 4.71 14.90
C MET A 280 11.26 3.73 14.47
N ARG A 281 11.16 3.40 13.18
CA ARG A 281 10.27 2.30 12.73
C ARG A 281 10.75 0.95 13.22
N GLN A 282 12.04 0.64 13.09
CA GLN A 282 12.58 -0.65 13.57
C GLN A 282 12.44 -0.80 15.08
N LEU A 283 12.70 0.26 15.84
CA LEU A 283 12.55 0.30 17.29
C LEU A 283 11.12 -0.04 17.73
N LEU A 284 10.13 0.56 17.06
CA LEU A 284 8.73 0.41 17.41
C LEU A 284 8.10 -0.88 16.83
N SER A 285 8.55 -1.35 15.67
CA SER A 285 7.98 -2.55 15.01
C SER A 285 8.68 -3.86 15.37
N SER A 286 9.89 -3.84 15.93
CA SER A 286 10.62 -5.06 16.26
C SER A 286 9.90 -5.84 17.36
N SER A 287 9.57 -7.10 17.08
CA SER A 287 8.90 -7.99 18.05
C SER A 287 9.67 -8.12 19.37
N LYS A 288 11.01 -8.11 19.33
CA LYS A 288 11.87 -8.18 20.52
C LYS A 288 11.78 -6.93 21.40
N ASN A 289 11.52 -5.77 20.79
CA ASN A 289 11.53 -4.47 21.46
C ASN A 289 10.14 -3.91 21.70
N ARG A 290 9.09 -4.53 21.17
CA ARG A 290 7.72 -4.00 21.19
C ARG A 290 7.25 -3.62 22.60
N ASP A 291 7.57 -4.45 23.59
CA ASP A 291 7.17 -4.21 24.99
C ASP A 291 8.13 -3.26 25.71
N LYS A 292 9.40 -3.21 25.29
CA LYS A 292 10.44 -2.32 25.86
C LYS A 292 10.50 -0.96 25.17
N ALA A 293 9.77 -0.76 24.09
CA ALA A 293 9.80 0.47 23.30
C ALA A 293 9.54 1.74 24.13
N PRO A 294 8.59 1.78 25.08
CA PRO A 294 8.38 2.95 25.93
C PRO A 294 9.60 3.32 26.79
N GLU A 295 10.41 2.33 27.18
CA GLU A 295 11.62 2.51 28.01
C GLU A 295 12.82 2.96 27.17
N LEU A 296 12.96 2.41 25.95
CA LEU A 296 14.08 2.72 25.06
C LEU A 296 13.90 4.07 24.35
N LEU A 297 12.68 4.43 23.98
CA LEU A 297 12.36 5.64 23.23
C LEU A 297 12.93 6.95 23.81
N PRO A 298 12.87 7.25 25.13
CA PRO A 298 13.47 8.46 25.68
C PRO A 298 14.99 8.55 25.48
N GLU A 299 15.70 7.41 25.49
CA GLU A 299 17.15 7.40 25.23
C GLU A 299 17.50 7.79 23.80
N TYR A 300 16.67 7.42 22.82
CA TYR A 300 16.82 7.85 21.43
C TYR A 300 16.45 9.33 21.26
N ILE A 301 15.34 9.77 21.86
CA ILE A 301 14.90 11.17 21.76
C ILE A 301 15.92 12.12 22.37
N LYS A 302 16.55 11.76 23.50
CA LYS A 302 17.63 12.53 24.13
C LYS A 302 18.82 12.77 23.18
N ARG A 303 19.04 11.86 22.23
CA ARG A 303 20.14 11.93 21.24
C ARG A 303 19.73 12.58 19.91
N GLY A 304 18.56 13.23 19.87
CA GLY A 304 18.10 14.01 18.72
C GLY A 304 17.24 13.23 17.73
N PHE A 305 16.84 12.00 18.04
CA PHE A 305 15.82 11.30 17.27
C PHE A 305 14.44 11.90 17.54
N SER A 306 13.55 11.79 16.56
CA SER A 306 12.19 12.32 16.66
C SER A 306 11.19 11.38 16.00
N LEU A 307 9.98 11.33 16.54
CA LEU A 307 8.86 10.63 15.93
C LEU A 307 8.29 11.47 14.79
N SER A 308 8.88 11.32 13.60
CA SER A 308 8.40 12.02 12.41
C SER A 308 6.98 11.59 12.07
N ARG A 309 6.27 12.44 11.31
CA ARG A 309 4.92 12.13 10.82
C ARG A 309 4.85 10.78 10.11
N GLN A 310 5.87 10.43 9.33
CA GLN A 310 5.93 9.18 8.57
C GLN A 310 6.14 7.97 9.48
N VAL A 311 6.94 8.09 10.53
CA VAL A 311 7.09 7.05 11.56
C VAL A 311 5.74 6.81 12.25
N VAL A 312 5.08 7.87 12.71
CA VAL A 312 3.79 7.75 13.41
C VAL A 312 2.73 7.10 12.51
N ILE A 313 2.62 7.51 11.25
CA ILE A 313 1.69 6.90 10.28
C ILE A 313 2.00 5.42 10.05
N SER A 314 3.28 5.06 9.85
CA SER A 314 3.70 3.66 9.68
C SER A 314 3.35 2.83 10.91
N GLN A 315 3.65 3.30 12.13
CA GLN A 315 3.38 2.52 13.34
C GLN A 315 1.89 2.36 13.65
N LEU A 316 1.09 3.41 13.45
CA LEU A 316 -0.36 3.32 13.56
C LEU A 316 -0.96 2.35 12.54
N ARG A 317 -0.34 2.22 11.37
CA ARG A 317 -0.77 1.31 10.32
C ARG A 317 -0.35 -0.13 10.59
N ASP A 318 0.91 -0.34 10.94
CA ASP A 318 1.56 -1.66 10.93
C ASP A 318 1.34 -2.44 12.24
N CYS A 319 1.35 -1.78 13.40
CA CYS A 319 0.83 -2.38 14.61
C CYS A 319 0.49 -1.39 15.73
N PRO A 320 -0.80 -1.11 15.94
CA PRO A 320 -1.22 -0.33 17.09
C PRO A 320 -1.32 -1.27 18.29
N THR A 321 -0.19 -1.68 18.89
CA THR A 321 -0.28 -2.34 20.21
C THR A 321 -0.50 -1.29 21.30
N PRO A 322 -1.15 -1.66 22.42
CA PRO A 322 -1.38 -0.73 23.52
C PRO A 322 -0.09 -0.04 23.99
N CYS A 323 1.03 -0.78 24.08
CA CYS A 323 2.34 -0.24 24.47
C CYS A 323 2.85 0.84 23.49
N ILE A 324 2.77 0.60 22.18
CA ILE A 324 3.21 1.56 21.16
C ILE A 324 2.31 2.79 21.19
N LEU A 325 0.99 2.64 21.34
CA LEU A 325 0.09 3.78 21.41
C LEU A 325 0.32 4.62 22.66
N MET A 326 0.61 4.00 23.81
CA MET A 326 1.01 4.74 25.00
C MET A 326 2.31 5.52 24.76
N ALA A 327 3.31 4.89 24.12
CA ALA A 327 4.54 5.59 23.74
C ALA A 327 4.26 6.77 22.80
N LEU A 328 3.45 6.58 21.76
CA LEU A 328 3.07 7.65 20.84
C LEU A 328 2.31 8.78 21.56
N LYS A 329 1.39 8.45 22.48
CA LYS A 329 0.65 9.45 23.28
C LYS A 329 1.57 10.26 24.20
N ASN A 330 2.63 9.65 24.72
CA ASN A 330 3.58 10.32 25.63
C ASN A 330 4.54 11.25 24.90
N TYR A 331 4.97 10.90 23.69
CA TYR A 331 6.04 11.62 22.97
C TYR A 331 5.59 12.41 21.73
N VAL A 332 4.36 12.21 21.24
CA VAL A 332 3.83 12.93 20.07
C VAL A 332 2.74 13.91 20.51
N PRO A 333 2.78 15.18 20.07
CA PRO A 333 1.70 16.13 20.34
C PRO A 333 0.33 15.59 19.88
N LYS A 334 -0.68 15.65 20.75
CA LYS A 334 -2.04 15.15 20.49
C LYS A 334 -2.62 15.60 19.12
N PRO A 335 -2.47 16.88 18.68
CA PRO A 335 -2.98 17.31 17.37
C PRO A 335 -2.30 16.59 16.19
N LEU A 336 -0.98 16.40 16.27
CA LEU A 336 -0.22 15.69 15.25
C LEU A 336 -0.64 14.22 15.20
N LEU A 337 -0.73 13.57 16.37
CA LEU A 337 -1.13 12.17 16.48
C LEU A 337 -2.53 11.92 15.92
N LEU A 338 -3.49 12.79 16.24
CA LEU A 338 -4.86 12.74 15.69
C LEU A 338 -4.85 12.93 14.16
N SER A 339 -4.06 13.88 13.65
CA SER A 339 -3.94 14.09 12.20
C SER A 339 -3.33 12.89 11.47
N CYS A 340 -2.40 12.17 12.11
CA CYS A 340 -1.83 10.93 11.59
C CYS A 340 -2.86 9.79 11.61
N ALA A 341 -3.61 9.63 12.71
CA ALA A 341 -4.69 8.65 12.81
C ALA A 341 -5.74 8.85 11.71
N HIS A 342 -6.15 10.10 11.46
CA HIS A 342 -7.07 10.45 10.38
C HIS A 342 -6.50 10.12 9.01
N GLN A 343 -5.21 10.37 8.78
CA GLN A 343 -4.53 10.01 7.52
C GLN A 343 -4.49 8.49 7.33
N VAL A 344 -4.18 7.73 8.39
CA VAL A 344 -4.15 6.26 8.35
C VAL A 344 -5.53 5.70 8.02
N LEU A 345 -6.59 6.20 8.65
CA LEU A 345 -7.97 5.83 8.29
C LEU A 345 -8.26 6.19 6.83
N ARG A 346 -7.88 7.39 6.38
CA ARG A 346 -8.07 7.80 4.98
C ARG A 346 -7.37 6.88 3.99
N ASP A 347 -6.17 6.42 4.31
CA ASP A 347 -5.42 5.47 3.50
C ASP A 347 -6.11 4.11 3.49
N TYR A 348 -6.56 3.62 4.67
CA TYR A 348 -7.28 2.35 4.82
C TYR A 348 -8.61 2.30 4.08
N PHE A 349 -9.34 3.42 3.97
CA PHE A 349 -10.59 3.52 3.21
C PHE A 349 -10.38 3.94 1.76
N GLY A 350 -9.16 4.30 1.35
CA GLY A 350 -8.85 4.85 0.03
C GLY A 350 -8.18 3.86 -0.94
N PRO A 351 -7.92 4.29 -2.19
CA PRO A 351 -7.31 3.46 -3.24
C PRO A 351 -5.85 3.09 -2.94
N SER A 352 -5.16 3.92 -2.16
CA SER A 352 -3.76 3.72 -1.77
C SER A 352 -3.60 2.75 -0.58
N SER A 353 -4.65 2.04 -0.20
CA SER A 353 -4.63 1.10 0.90
C SER A 353 -3.63 -0.05 0.63
N PRO A 354 -2.65 -0.28 1.51
CA PRO A 354 -1.75 -1.44 1.40
C PRO A 354 -2.43 -2.77 1.78
N GLY A 355 -3.69 -2.71 2.21
CA GLY A 355 -4.47 -3.81 2.79
C GLY A 355 -5.38 -3.25 3.87
N PHE A 356 -6.54 -3.86 4.11
CA PHE A 356 -7.44 -3.43 5.19
C PHE A 356 -7.35 -4.39 6.37
N TYR A 357 -6.97 -3.88 7.54
CA TYR A 357 -6.84 -4.63 8.79
C TYR A 357 -7.91 -4.15 9.79
N PRO A 358 -9.04 -4.86 9.93
CA PRO A 358 -10.18 -4.43 10.76
C PRO A 358 -9.81 -4.09 12.20
N GLU A 359 -8.92 -4.87 12.81
CA GLU A 359 -8.49 -4.72 14.20
C GLU A 359 -7.72 -3.42 14.41
N THR A 360 -6.86 -3.07 13.45
CA THR A 360 -6.10 -1.81 13.46
C THR A 360 -7.03 -0.61 13.35
N VAL A 361 -7.98 -0.67 12.42
CA VAL A 361 -8.96 0.40 12.20
C VAL A 361 -9.86 0.58 13.43
N GLU A 362 -10.37 -0.53 13.98
CA GLU A 362 -11.19 -0.53 15.19
C GLU A 362 -10.43 0.07 16.38
N HIS A 363 -9.15 -0.31 16.54
CA HIS A 363 -8.35 0.20 17.63
C HIS A 363 -8.01 1.68 17.48
N ILE A 364 -7.77 2.17 16.26
CA ILE A 364 -7.59 3.61 16.00
C ILE A 364 -8.89 4.37 16.30
N VAL A 365 -10.02 3.91 15.79
CA VAL A 365 -11.32 4.59 15.97
C VAL A 365 -11.69 4.68 17.45
N SER A 366 -11.49 3.60 18.21
CA SER A 366 -11.74 3.58 19.66
C SER A 366 -10.72 4.38 20.47
N THR A 367 -9.42 4.33 20.13
CA THR A 367 -8.38 5.01 20.93
C THR A 367 -8.38 6.53 20.76
N PHE A 368 -8.80 7.02 19.60
CA PHE A 368 -8.77 8.45 19.24
C PHE A 368 -10.15 9.10 19.22
N ASP A 369 -11.19 8.41 19.71
CA ASP A 369 -12.58 8.90 19.76
C ASP A 369 -13.03 9.49 18.41
N VAL A 370 -12.75 8.76 17.32
CA VAL A 370 -12.97 9.28 15.97
C VAL A 370 -14.48 9.43 15.72
N PRO A 371 -14.99 10.65 15.46
CA PRO A 371 -16.42 10.85 15.32
C PRO A 371 -16.94 10.26 14.01
N ASP A 372 -18.18 9.76 14.03
CA ASP A 372 -18.85 9.21 12.84
C ASP A 372 -18.91 10.21 11.68
N SER A 373 -18.97 11.52 11.98
CA SER A 373 -18.91 12.56 10.95
C SER A 373 -17.59 12.52 10.18
N LEU A 374 -16.46 12.24 10.84
CA LEU A 374 -15.18 12.09 10.15
C LEU A 374 -15.15 10.79 9.35
N VAL A 375 -15.59 9.67 9.94
CA VAL A 375 -15.67 8.39 9.22
C VAL A 375 -16.50 8.56 7.96
N LYS A 376 -17.64 9.27 8.04
CA LYS A 376 -18.47 9.64 6.89
C LYS A 376 -17.67 10.38 5.81
N THR A 377 -16.90 11.41 6.17
CA THR A 377 -16.09 12.17 5.19
C THR A 377 -14.98 11.35 4.55
N ILE A 378 -14.44 10.37 5.28
CA ILE A 378 -13.37 9.50 4.80
C ILE A 378 -13.93 8.38 3.92
N LEU A 379 -15.06 7.80 4.32
CA LEU A 379 -15.71 6.66 3.71
C LEU A 379 -16.44 7.04 2.42
N PHE A 380 -17.13 8.18 2.38
CA PHE A 380 -17.90 8.58 1.21
C PHE A 380 -17.08 9.36 0.21
N HIS A 381 -17.45 9.23 -1.07
CA HIS A 381 -16.94 10.13 -2.09
C HIS A 381 -17.41 11.56 -1.79
N PRO A 382 -16.55 12.58 -2.00
CA PRO A 382 -17.00 13.94 -2.02
C PRO A 382 -18.07 14.05 -3.12
N ALA A 383 -19.27 14.48 -2.74
CA ALA A 383 -20.36 14.69 -3.70
C ALA A 383 -19.84 15.56 -4.85
N ASN A 384 -20.10 15.13 -6.09
CA ASN A 384 -19.79 15.83 -7.36
C ASN A 384 -18.45 15.54 -8.05
N VAL A 385 -17.55 14.69 -7.53
CA VAL A 385 -16.25 14.50 -8.21
C VAL A 385 -16.31 13.48 -9.36
N TYR A 386 -17.15 12.45 -9.25
CA TYR A 386 -17.29 11.44 -10.30
C TYR A 386 -18.75 10.96 -10.39
N ALA A 387 -19.31 10.89 -11.60
CA ALA A 387 -20.61 10.26 -11.88
C ALA A 387 -20.54 8.72 -11.77
N LEU A 388 -19.78 8.22 -10.80
CA LEU A 388 -19.62 6.80 -10.56
C LEU A 388 -20.83 6.27 -9.81
N PRO A 389 -21.25 5.02 -10.07
CA PRO A 389 -22.41 4.42 -9.40
C PRO A 389 -22.15 4.07 -7.92
N TYR A 390 -20.95 4.34 -7.41
CA TYR A 390 -20.50 3.98 -6.08
C TYR A 390 -20.56 5.17 -5.11
N ALA A 391 -21.05 4.93 -3.90
CA ALA A 391 -21.20 5.95 -2.87
C ALA A 391 -19.98 6.06 -1.94
N THR A 392 -19.30 4.95 -1.67
CA THR A 392 -18.13 4.86 -0.78
C THR A 392 -16.84 4.86 -1.58
N ARG A 393 -15.71 5.23 -0.97
CA ARG A 393 -14.38 5.16 -1.57
C ARG A 393 -13.77 3.75 -1.51
N CYS A 394 -14.40 2.85 -0.76
CA CYS A 394 -13.89 1.50 -0.53
C CYS A 394 -13.77 0.70 -1.81
N PHE A 395 -14.67 0.87 -2.80
CA PHE A 395 -14.61 0.12 -4.05
C PHE A 395 -13.32 0.37 -4.84
N GLU A 396 -12.63 1.48 -4.60
CA GLU A 396 -11.36 1.80 -5.25
C GLU A 396 -10.21 0.92 -4.74
N GLN A 397 -10.42 0.16 -3.66
CA GLN A 397 -9.45 -0.79 -3.13
C GLN A 397 -9.36 -2.05 -3.99
N SER A 398 -8.19 -2.68 -3.95
CA SER A 398 -7.98 -4.00 -4.55
C SER A 398 -8.88 -5.08 -3.95
N ASN A 399 -9.20 -4.98 -2.66
CA ASN A 399 -10.11 -5.86 -1.94
C ASN A 399 -11.02 -5.08 -0.98
N PRO A 400 -12.21 -4.63 -1.42
CA PRO A 400 -13.12 -3.82 -0.61
C PRO A 400 -13.93 -4.61 0.42
N VAL A 401 -14.02 -5.94 0.29
CA VAL A 401 -14.90 -6.80 1.11
C VAL A 401 -14.60 -6.73 2.62
N PRO A 402 -13.34 -6.80 3.08
CA PRO A 402 -13.02 -6.65 4.50
C PRO A 402 -13.49 -5.32 5.09
N VAL A 403 -13.40 -4.25 4.30
CA VAL A 403 -13.84 -2.91 4.70
C VAL A 403 -15.34 -2.89 4.94
N TRP A 404 -16.11 -3.39 3.97
CA TRP A 404 -17.57 -3.41 4.08
C TRP A 404 -18.02 -4.30 5.24
N ARG A 405 -17.37 -5.46 5.46
CA ARG A 405 -17.64 -6.33 6.61
C ARG A 405 -17.42 -5.62 7.93
N TRP A 406 -16.31 -4.89 8.05
CA TRP A 406 -16.02 -4.10 9.24
C TRP A 406 -17.07 -3.01 9.45
N VAL A 407 -17.48 -2.28 8.40
CA VAL A 407 -18.54 -1.26 8.50
C VAL A 407 -19.84 -1.87 9.01
N VAL A 408 -20.29 -2.99 8.43
CA VAL A 408 -21.53 -3.65 8.88
C VAL A 408 -21.40 -4.21 10.29
N GLY A 409 -20.24 -4.78 10.65
CA GLY A 409 -19.97 -5.28 12.00
C GLY A 409 -19.99 -4.19 13.06
N ARG A 410 -19.36 -3.04 12.78
CA ARG A 410 -19.25 -1.92 13.71
C ARG A 410 -20.54 -1.14 13.87
N TYR A 411 -21.17 -0.77 12.76
CA TYR A 411 -22.33 0.15 12.78
C TYR A 411 -23.68 -0.58 12.73
N GLY A 412 -23.69 -1.89 12.49
CA GLY A 412 -24.91 -2.65 12.23
C GLY A 412 -25.47 -2.42 10.83
N ALA A 413 -26.29 -3.35 10.34
CA ALA A 413 -26.71 -3.35 8.94
C ALA A 413 -27.73 -2.24 8.58
N GLY A 414 -28.46 -1.69 9.56
CA GLY A 414 -29.40 -0.59 9.34
C GLY A 414 -28.74 0.80 9.23
N HIS A 415 -27.45 0.91 9.59
CA HIS A 415 -26.77 2.21 9.59
C HIS A 415 -26.54 2.76 8.17
N ALA A 416 -26.55 4.08 8.04
CA ALA A 416 -26.39 4.75 6.75
C ALA A 416 -25.09 4.35 6.02
N PHE A 417 -24.01 4.10 6.75
CA PHE A 417 -22.73 3.63 6.17
C PHE A 417 -22.89 2.23 5.59
N SER A 418 -23.45 1.30 6.37
CA SER A 418 -23.69 -0.09 6.01
C SER A 418 -24.60 -0.21 4.78
N VAL A 419 -25.67 0.58 4.72
CA VAL A 419 -26.57 0.62 3.56
C VAL A 419 -25.81 1.02 2.28
N LYS A 420 -24.93 2.02 2.36
CA LYS A 420 -24.14 2.47 1.22
C LYS A 420 -23.03 1.49 0.83
N CYS A 421 -22.36 0.87 1.80
CA CYS A 421 -21.42 -0.22 1.55
C CYS A 421 -22.10 -1.42 0.89
N PHE A 422 -23.34 -1.73 1.29
CA PHE A 422 -24.12 -2.81 0.68
C PHE A 422 -24.59 -2.46 -0.74
N ASP A 423 -25.04 -1.23 -0.97
CA ASP A 423 -25.31 -0.72 -2.33
C ASP A 423 -24.08 -0.92 -3.23
N ASP A 424 -22.91 -0.46 -2.78
CA ASP A 424 -21.64 -0.57 -3.52
C ASP A 424 -21.20 -2.02 -3.73
N LEU A 425 -21.35 -2.89 -2.73
CA LEU A 425 -21.07 -4.32 -2.85
C LEU A 425 -21.89 -4.94 -4.00
N LEU A 426 -23.19 -4.66 -4.06
CA LEU A 426 -24.04 -5.20 -5.11
C LEU A 426 -23.65 -4.70 -6.50
N VAL A 427 -23.37 -3.40 -6.63
CA VAL A 427 -22.86 -2.82 -7.89
C VAL A 427 -21.54 -3.49 -8.28
N TRP A 428 -20.58 -3.53 -7.35
CA TRP A 428 -19.24 -4.07 -7.55
C TRP A 428 -19.27 -5.53 -7.98
N VAL A 429 -20.02 -6.38 -7.27
CA VAL A 429 -20.18 -7.80 -7.60
C VAL A 429 -20.84 -7.96 -8.96
N SER A 430 -21.86 -7.15 -9.27
CA SER A 430 -22.60 -7.25 -10.53
C SER A 430 -21.75 -6.85 -11.74
N GLU A 431 -20.86 -5.87 -11.59
CA GLU A 431 -19.95 -5.42 -12.64
C GLU A 431 -18.74 -6.32 -12.79
N LEU A 432 -18.21 -6.82 -11.68
CA LEU A 432 -16.97 -7.59 -11.65
C LEU A 432 -17.18 -9.10 -11.63
N GLY A 433 -18.39 -9.63 -11.70
CA GLY A 433 -18.63 -11.08 -11.65
C GLY A 433 -17.73 -11.90 -12.60
N GLN A 434 -17.34 -11.35 -13.75
CA GLN A 434 -16.40 -12.01 -14.68
C GLN A 434 -14.92 -11.93 -14.22
N ARG A 435 -14.54 -10.88 -13.49
CA ARG A 435 -13.22 -10.69 -12.87
C ARG A 435 -13.10 -11.35 -11.49
N TRP A 436 -14.22 -11.60 -10.78
CA TRP A 436 -14.28 -12.23 -9.46
C TRP A 436 -13.54 -13.57 -9.41
N LYS A 437 -13.66 -14.38 -10.48
CA LYS A 437 -12.95 -15.66 -10.62
C LYS A 437 -11.42 -15.50 -10.63
N ARG A 438 -10.88 -14.37 -11.10
CA ARG A 438 -9.44 -14.08 -11.08
C ARG A 438 -8.96 -13.61 -9.71
N VAL A 439 -9.73 -12.78 -9.03
CA VAL A 439 -9.36 -12.23 -7.71
C VAL A 439 -9.29 -13.35 -6.67
N PHE A 440 -10.30 -14.21 -6.59
CA PHE A 440 -10.33 -15.28 -5.58
C PHE A 440 -9.39 -16.45 -5.89
N ARG A 441 -9.16 -16.79 -7.17
CA ARG A 441 -8.18 -17.83 -7.53
C ARG A 441 -6.75 -17.43 -7.14
N ASN A 442 -6.46 -16.13 -7.13
CA ASN A 442 -5.17 -15.60 -6.66
C ASN A 442 -5.11 -15.49 -5.13
N ALA A 443 -6.24 -15.24 -4.47
CA ALA A 443 -6.32 -15.20 -3.00
C ALA A 443 -6.19 -16.60 -2.36
N SER A 444 -6.83 -17.62 -2.94
CA SER A 444 -6.74 -19.02 -2.46
C SER A 444 -5.33 -19.61 -2.61
N ALA A 445 -4.53 -19.10 -3.56
CA ALA A 445 -3.13 -19.50 -3.70
C ALA A 445 -2.22 -18.92 -2.58
N ASN A 446 -2.68 -17.89 -1.88
CA ASN A 446 -1.95 -17.20 -0.81
C ASN A 446 -2.55 -17.44 0.60
N GLU A 447 -3.51 -18.36 0.74
CA GLU A 447 -4.27 -18.61 1.98
C GLU A 447 -3.43 -19.08 3.18
N SER A 448 -2.17 -19.51 2.98
CA SER A 448 -1.27 -19.88 4.09
C SER A 448 -0.89 -18.70 5.01
N HIS A 449 -1.10 -17.44 4.59
CA HIS A 449 -0.82 -16.25 5.40
C HIS A 449 -2.07 -15.53 5.93
N LEU A 450 -3.27 -16.04 5.66
CA LEU A 450 -4.56 -15.42 6.05
C LEU A 450 -5.34 -16.28 7.06
N ARG A 451 -4.67 -17.01 7.95
CA ARG A 451 -5.34 -17.55 9.15
C ARG A 451 -5.66 -16.38 10.10
N TRP A 452 -6.95 -16.13 10.26
CA TRP A 452 -7.51 -15.10 11.12
C TRP A 452 -7.56 -15.60 12.58
N ASP A 453 -6.44 -15.55 13.31
CA ASP A 453 -6.33 -16.13 14.66
C ASP A 453 -6.54 -15.12 15.81
N GLY A 454 -7.20 -13.97 15.57
CA GLY A 454 -7.12 -12.80 16.48
C GLY A 454 -8.41 -12.16 16.97
N TRP A 455 -9.57 -12.80 16.88
CA TRP A 455 -10.81 -12.25 17.48
C TRP A 455 -10.88 -12.61 18.97
N PRO A 456 -11.31 -11.68 19.85
CA PRO A 456 -11.65 -12.06 21.21
C PRO A 456 -12.79 -13.09 21.14
N GLU A 457 -12.58 -14.25 21.76
CA GLU A 457 -13.59 -15.29 21.97
C GLU A 457 -14.71 -14.69 22.85
N SER A 458 -15.62 -13.92 22.26
CA SER A 458 -16.94 -13.72 22.84
C SER A 458 -17.77 -14.94 22.45
N ASP A 459 -18.19 -15.71 23.45
CA ASP A 459 -18.68 -17.09 23.39
C ASP A 459 -19.95 -17.37 22.54
N ASP A 460 -20.49 -16.44 21.75
CA ASP A 460 -21.80 -16.63 21.12
C ASP A 460 -21.84 -16.81 19.59
N PHE A 461 -20.73 -16.72 18.83
CA PHE A 461 -20.79 -17.03 17.39
C PHE A 461 -19.45 -17.55 16.84
N ARG A 462 -19.39 -18.84 16.48
CA ARG A 462 -18.23 -19.45 15.78
C ARG A 462 -18.08 -18.86 14.37
N GLN A 463 -17.27 -17.81 14.26
CA GLN A 463 -17.14 -16.95 13.08
C GLN A 463 -16.19 -17.53 12.02
N THR A 464 -15.25 -18.39 12.41
CA THR A 464 -14.36 -19.16 11.52
C THR A 464 -15.14 -20.09 10.58
N ASP A 465 -16.21 -20.69 11.08
CA ASP A 465 -17.13 -21.55 10.32
C ASP A 465 -17.87 -20.79 9.21
N LEU A 466 -18.18 -19.50 9.41
CA LEU A 466 -18.89 -18.68 8.42
C LEU A 466 -17.97 -18.25 7.27
N VAL A 467 -16.71 -17.91 7.56
CA VAL A 467 -15.76 -17.47 6.54
C VAL A 467 -15.42 -18.60 5.56
N GLU A 468 -15.16 -19.83 6.06
CA GLU A 468 -14.95 -21.01 5.21
C GLU A 468 -16.23 -21.45 4.46
N ARG A 469 -17.40 -21.31 5.09
CA ARG A 469 -18.68 -21.58 4.41
C ARG A 469 -18.92 -20.61 3.25
N TYR A 470 -18.53 -19.34 3.38
CA TYR A 470 -18.84 -18.31 2.38
C TYR A 470 -17.75 -18.10 1.33
N SER A 471 -16.47 -18.39 1.61
CA SER A 471 -15.39 -18.32 0.61
C SER A 471 -15.63 -19.27 -0.57
N ASN A 472 -16.19 -20.44 -0.29
CA ASN A 472 -16.58 -21.44 -1.29
C ASN A 472 -17.87 -21.11 -2.06
N GLN A 473 -18.68 -20.15 -1.57
CA GLN A 473 -19.97 -19.77 -2.18
C GLN A 473 -19.84 -18.65 -3.23
N GLY A 474 -18.62 -18.18 -3.50
CA GLY A 474 -18.37 -17.11 -4.45
C GLY A 474 -19.06 -15.80 -4.05
N PRO A 475 -19.49 -14.97 -5.01
CA PRO A 475 -20.03 -13.64 -4.72
C PRO A 475 -21.29 -13.66 -3.84
N TRP A 476 -22.08 -14.74 -3.89
CA TRP A 476 -23.28 -14.89 -3.08
C TRP A 476 -22.98 -15.06 -1.59
N GLY A 477 -21.83 -15.64 -1.23
CA GLY A 477 -21.47 -15.82 0.18
C GLY A 477 -21.37 -14.49 0.92
N VAL A 478 -20.69 -13.50 0.31
CA VAL A 478 -20.56 -12.16 0.90
C VAL A 478 -21.91 -11.43 0.95
N ILE A 479 -22.74 -11.56 -0.08
CA ILE A 479 -24.07 -10.93 -0.10
C ILE A 479 -24.97 -11.51 0.99
N LEU A 480 -24.99 -12.84 1.13
CA LEU A 480 -25.77 -13.51 2.16
C LEU A 480 -25.29 -13.15 3.56
N GLU A 481 -23.98 -13.00 3.77
CA GLU A 481 -23.45 -12.55 5.05
C GLU A 481 -24.00 -11.17 5.45
N PHE A 482 -24.08 -10.22 4.52
CA PHE A 482 -24.63 -8.89 4.78
C PHE A 482 -26.13 -8.96 5.10
N ILE A 483 -26.84 -9.77 4.32
CA ILE A 483 -28.26 -10.01 4.47
C ILE A 483 -28.57 -10.69 5.82
N ASP A 484 -27.79 -11.70 6.22
CA ASP A 484 -27.91 -12.39 7.50
C ASP A 484 -27.64 -11.43 8.69
N ARG A 485 -26.74 -10.45 8.50
CA ARG A 485 -26.49 -9.36 9.47
C ARG A 485 -27.60 -8.30 9.50
N GLY A 486 -28.66 -8.46 8.70
CA GLY A 486 -29.83 -7.57 8.67
C GLY A 486 -29.81 -6.51 7.58
N ALA A 487 -28.97 -6.63 6.55
CA ALA A 487 -28.99 -5.69 5.43
C ALA A 487 -30.34 -5.78 4.70
N THR A 488 -31.04 -4.65 4.61
CA THR A 488 -32.34 -4.58 3.94
C THR A 488 -32.17 -4.51 2.43
N LEU A 489 -32.76 -5.47 1.73
CA LEU A 489 -32.94 -5.38 0.28
C LEU A 489 -33.94 -4.29 -0.07
N ARG A 490 -33.70 -3.59 -1.18
CA ARG A 490 -34.52 -2.50 -1.73
C ARG A 490 -34.85 -2.78 -3.20
N PRO A 491 -35.89 -2.14 -3.78
CA PRO A 491 -36.24 -2.33 -5.19
C PRO A 491 -35.05 -2.15 -6.15
N ARG A 492 -34.23 -1.12 -5.90
CA ARG A 492 -33.03 -0.81 -6.70
C ARG A 492 -31.97 -1.91 -6.71
N HIS A 493 -32.02 -2.87 -5.79
CA HIS A 493 -31.05 -3.98 -5.72
C HIS A 493 -31.34 -5.12 -6.69
N ILE A 494 -32.60 -5.26 -7.13
CA ILE A 494 -33.04 -6.37 -7.98
C ILE A 494 -32.26 -6.48 -9.31
N PRO A 495 -32.00 -5.38 -10.05
CA PRO A 495 -31.21 -5.44 -11.28
C PRO A 495 -29.80 -5.99 -11.04
N TYR A 496 -29.15 -5.61 -9.94
CA TYR A 496 -27.82 -6.09 -9.59
C TYR A 496 -27.83 -7.57 -9.23
N LEU A 497 -28.75 -8.00 -8.36
CA LEU A 497 -28.90 -9.43 -8.00
C LEU A 497 -29.12 -10.32 -9.22
N THR A 498 -29.89 -9.84 -10.19
CA THR A 498 -30.12 -10.53 -11.47
C THR A 498 -28.84 -10.68 -12.28
N LYS A 499 -28.07 -9.59 -12.43
CA LYS A 499 -26.79 -9.60 -13.14
C LYS A 499 -25.78 -10.53 -12.45
N ILE A 500 -25.73 -10.52 -11.12
CA ILE A 500 -24.88 -11.41 -10.31
C ILE A 500 -25.25 -12.88 -10.55
N HIS A 501 -26.55 -13.21 -10.54
CA HIS A 501 -27.05 -14.54 -10.86
C HIS A 501 -26.64 -14.98 -12.28
N GLY A 502 -26.71 -14.08 -13.26
CA GLY A 502 -26.29 -14.35 -14.64
C GLY A 502 -24.81 -14.72 -14.78
N VAL A 503 -23.95 -14.18 -13.91
CA VAL A 503 -22.50 -14.45 -13.96
C VAL A 503 -22.08 -15.67 -13.14
N SER A 504 -22.79 -15.98 -12.06
CA SER A 504 -22.57 -17.16 -11.23
C SER A 504 -23.86 -17.98 -11.13
N PRO A 505 -24.19 -18.83 -12.13
CA PRO A 505 -25.44 -19.59 -12.18
C PRO A 505 -25.51 -20.71 -11.15
N VAL A 506 -24.38 -21.09 -10.55
CA VAL A 506 -24.34 -21.91 -9.34
C VAL A 506 -24.67 -21.00 -8.18
N VAL A 507 -25.93 -20.61 -8.11
CA VAL A 507 -26.47 -19.98 -6.91
C VAL A 507 -26.99 -21.12 -6.05
N PRO A 508 -26.48 -21.28 -4.82
CA PRO A 508 -27.09 -22.21 -3.89
C PRO A 508 -28.58 -21.86 -3.82
N ALA A 509 -29.49 -22.80 -4.09
CA ALA A 509 -30.94 -22.54 -3.96
C ALA A 509 -31.30 -21.95 -2.58
N VAL A 510 -30.46 -22.26 -1.58
CA VAL A 510 -30.42 -21.67 -0.24
C VAL A 510 -30.28 -20.14 -0.27
N ALA A 511 -29.42 -19.58 -1.13
CA ALA A 511 -29.20 -18.15 -1.24
C ALA A 511 -30.46 -17.42 -1.71
N LEU A 512 -31.07 -17.93 -2.79
CA LEU A 512 -32.30 -17.38 -3.35
C LEU A 512 -33.49 -17.56 -2.40
N GLY A 513 -33.57 -18.71 -1.73
CA GLY A 513 -34.53 -18.95 -0.67
C GLY A 513 -34.40 -17.93 0.47
N ARG A 514 -33.17 -17.63 0.93
CA ARG A 514 -32.93 -16.62 1.96
C ARG A 514 -33.31 -15.21 1.53
N VAL A 515 -32.92 -14.81 0.31
CA VAL A 515 -33.33 -13.53 -0.28
C VAL A 515 -34.86 -13.40 -0.29
N LEU A 516 -35.57 -14.47 -0.69
CA LEU A 516 -37.03 -14.49 -0.68
C LEU A 516 -37.61 -14.44 0.73
N THR A 517 -37.05 -15.19 1.68
CA THR A 517 -37.50 -15.18 3.08
C THR A 517 -37.34 -13.80 3.69
N ILE A 518 -36.25 -13.11 3.39
CA ILE A 518 -35.98 -11.76 3.93
C ILE A 518 -36.84 -10.72 3.24
N PHE A 519 -37.06 -10.85 1.93
CA PHE A 519 -38.06 -10.07 1.23
C PHE A 519 -39.45 -10.25 1.85
N ARG A 520 -39.88 -11.50 2.06
CA ARG A 520 -41.15 -11.82 2.74
C ARG A 520 -41.21 -11.25 4.14
N ARG A 521 -40.14 -11.37 4.93
CA ARG A 521 -40.05 -10.79 6.27
C ARG A 521 -40.19 -9.28 6.22
N ASN A 522 -39.50 -8.60 5.30
CA ASN A 522 -39.58 -7.16 5.16
C ASN A 522 -40.96 -6.71 4.67
N ALA A 523 -41.58 -7.49 3.78
CA ALA A 523 -42.91 -7.22 3.24
C ALA A 523 -44.06 -7.54 4.19
N LEU A 524 -43.92 -8.58 5.02
CA LEU A 524 -45.00 -9.15 5.85
C LEU A 524 -44.87 -8.79 7.34
N ASN A 525 -43.66 -8.67 7.90
CA ASN A 525 -43.46 -8.43 9.34
C ASN A 525 -43.36 -6.95 9.72
N GLY A 526 -43.43 -6.03 8.76
CA GLY A 526 -43.61 -4.62 9.05
C GLY A 526 -45.05 -4.33 9.47
N HIS A 527 -45.31 -4.18 10.77
CA HIS A 527 -46.52 -3.50 11.27
C HIS A 527 -46.63 -2.01 10.83
N ILE A 528 -45.69 -1.55 10.01
CA ILE A 528 -45.79 -0.37 9.15
C ILE A 528 -45.56 -0.92 7.74
N GLY A 529 -46.64 -1.14 6.99
CA GLY A 529 -46.59 -1.80 5.69
C GLY A 529 -45.67 -1.08 4.71
N ILE A 530 -45.06 -1.84 3.80
CA ILE A 530 -44.47 -1.29 2.58
C ILE A 530 -45.46 -0.28 2.01
N THR A 531 -45.05 0.97 1.88
CA THR A 531 -45.95 2.00 1.36
C THR A 531 -46.40 1.62 -0.03
N GLU A 532 -47.61 2.00 -0.45
CA GLU A 532 -48.07 1.75 -1.82
C GLU A 532 -47.10 2.30 -2.89
N CYS A 533 -46.34 3.35 -2.55
CA CYS A 533 -45.25 3.87 -3.36
C CYS A 533 -44.10 2.86 -3.48
N GLU A 534 -43.58 2.37 -2.34
CA GLU A 534 -42.50 1.39 -2.31
C GLU A 534 -42.92 0.05 -2.93
N ARG A 535 -44.18 -0.37 -2.76
CA ARG A 535 -44.74 -1.55 -3.43
C ARG A 535 -44.63 -1.41 -4.94
N ARG A 536 -45.04 -0.26 -5.48
CA ARG A 536 -44.91 0.04 -6.92
C ARG A 536 -43.46 0.02 -7.38
N GLU A 537 -42.54 0.60 -6.62
CA GLU A 537 -41.10 0.53 -6.93
C GLU A 537 -40.59 -0.92 -7.01
N TRP A 538 -40.99 -1.78 -6.06
CA TRP A 538 -40.64 -3.20 -6.08
C TRP A 538 -41.20 -3.92 -7.31
N VAL A 539 -42.49 -3.71 -7.61
CA VAL A 539 -43.15 -4.29 -8.79
C VAL A 539 -42.48 -3.83 -10.07
N ASP A 540 -42.17 -2.55 -10.21
CA ASP A 540 -41.51 -1.97 -11.37
C ASP A 540 -40.09 -2.51 -11.52
N ALA A 541 -39.31 -2.58 -10.44
CA ALA A 541 -37.97 -3.15 -10.46
C ALA A 541 -37.99 -4.62 -10.91
N LEU A 542 -38.91 -5.43 -10.38
CA LEU A 542 -39.09 -6.83 -10.76
C LEU A 542 -39.54 -6.96 -12.22
N LYS A 543 -40.54 -6.20 -12.67
CA LYS A 543 -41.03 -6.20 -14.08
C LYS A 543 -39.94 -5.77 -15.06
N ASN A 544 -39.19 -4.71 -14.74
CA ASN A 544 -38.07 -4.22 -15.55
C ASN A 544 -36.95 -5.26 -15.62
N THR A 545 -36.63 -5.91 -14.51
CA THR A 545 -35.67 -7.02 -14.47
C THR A 545 -36.10 -8.19 -15.34
N VAL A 546 -37.37 -8.63 -15.25
CA VAL A 546 -37.88 -9.69 -16.14
C VAL A 546 -37.74 -9.24 -17.59
N THR A 547 -38.21 -8.03 -17.92
CA THR A 547 -38.14 -7.49 -19.28
C THR A 547 -36.70 -7.44 -19.79
N ALA A 548 -35.74 -7.01 -18.97
CA ALA A 548 -34.33 -6.97 -19.32
C ALA A 548 -33.76 -8.36 -19.57
N VAL A 549 -34.04 -9.34 -18.70
CA VAL A 549 -33.57 -10.72 -18.86
C VAL A 549 -34.15 -11.37 -20.12
N LEU A 550 -35.43 -11.12 -20.42
CA LEU A 550 -36.10 -11.68 -21.60
C LEU A 550 -35.73 -10.92 -22.90
N GLY A 551 -35.44 -9.62 -22.81
CA GLY A 551 -35.15 -8.74 -23.96
C GLY A 551 -33.68 -8.69 -24.40
N SER A 552 -32.73 -9.09 -23.55
CA SER A 552 -31.29 -9.00 -23.84
C SER A 552 -30.75 -10.04 -24.84
N ASP A 553 -31.59 -10.78 -25.56
CA ASP A 553 -31.12 -11.92 -26.38
C ASP A 553 -31.88 -12.11 -27.71
N PRO A 554 -31.57 -11.32 -28.76
CA PRO A 554 -31.97 -11.65 -30.14
C PRO A 554 -31.03 -12.64 -30.83
N SER A 555 -29.81 -12.88 -30.30
CA SER A 555 -28.75 -13.66 -30.95
C SER A 555 -28.29 -14.87 -30.14
N GLY A 556 -29.22 -15.74 -29.76
CA GLY A 556 -28.99 -17.17 -29.45
C GLY A 556 -27.66 -17.61 -28.81
N SER A 557 -27.16 -16.93 -27.77
CA SER A 557 -25.94 -17.37 -27.07
C SER A 557 -26.22 -18.55 -26.13
N THR A 558 -25.20 -19.39 -25.88
CA THR A 558 -25.30 -20.64 -25.10
C THR A 558 -25.70 -20.45 -23.63
N SER A 559 -25.61 -19.25 -23.05
CA SER A 559 -26.08 -19.00 -21.68
C SER A 559 -27.61 -18.92 -21.61
N SER A 560 -28.26 -18.33 -22.62
CA SER A 560 -29.71 -18.23 -22.75
C SER A 560 -30.39 -19.59 -22.94
N ARG A 561 -29.72 -20.53 -23.63
CA ARG A 561 -30.17 -21.94 -23.69
C ARG A 561 -30.28 -22.58 -22.30
N LYS A 562 -29.44 -22.21 -21.33
CA LYS A 562 -29.53 -22.77 -19.94
C LYS A 562 -30.72 -22.23 -19.15
N TRP A 563 -31.14 -20.99 -19.38
CA TRP A 563 -32.38 -20.45 -18.78
C TRP A 563 -33.63 -21.01 -19.48
N LYS A 564 -33.54 -21.29 -20.78
CA LYS A 564 -34.63 -21.86 -21.59
C LYS A 564 -34.83 -23.37 -21.39
N SER A 565 -33.83 -24.14 -20.94
CA SER A 565 -33.92 -25.62 -20.89
C SER A 565 -34.41 -26.22 -19.57
N LYS A 566 -34.75 -25.44 -18.54
CA LYS A 566 -35.53 -25.92 -17.39
C LYS A 566 -36.98 -25.51 -17.58
N SER A 567 -37.82 -26.50 -17.87
CA SER A 567 -39.20 -26.39 -18.35
C SER A 567 -40.07 -25.43 -17.54
N TRP A 568 -40.65 -24.44 -18.22
CA TRP A 568 -41.65 -23.49 -17.69
C TRP A 568 -43.05 -24.10 -17.46
N SER A 569 -43.21 -25.43 -17.56
CA SER A 569 -44.51 -26.09 -17.72
C SER A 569 -45.08 -26.80 -16.48
N THR A 570 -44.45 -26.72 -15.31
CA THR A 570 -44.96 -27.40 -14.11
C THR A 570 -45.16 -26.38 -12.98
N VAL A 571 -46.39 -25.88 -12.86
CA VAL A 571 -46.86 -25.09 -11.72
C VAL A 571 -47.64 -26.04 -10.81
N PRO A 572 -47.29 -26.22 -9.52
CA PRO A 572 -48.20 -26.83 -8.56
C PRO A 572 -49.27 -25.79 -8.18
N SER A 573 -50.54 -26.17 -8.27
CA SER A 573 -51.64 -25.37 -7.73
C SER A 573 -51.55 -25.28 -6.21
N PRO A 574 -52.11 -24.23 -5.56
CA PRO A 574 -52.09 -24.05 -4.10
C PRO A 574 -52.73 -25.17 -3.26
N GLY A 575 -53.31 -26.20 -3.88
CA GLY A 575 -53.95 -27.35 -3.22
C GLY A 575 -53.10 -28.62 -3.12
N ASP A 576 -51.91 -28.68 -3.74
CA ASP A 576 -51.16 -29.94 -3.89
C ASP A 576 -50.10 -30.21 -2.80
N GLU A 577 -50.01 -29.40 -1.76
CA GLU A 577 -48.99 -29.52 -0.70
C GLU A 577 -49.15 -30.75 0.23
N ARG A 578 -50.28 -31.46 0.21
CA ARG A 578 -50.53 -32.55 1.18
C ARG A 578 -50.16 -33.97 0.73
N ARG A 579 -49.72 -34.23 -0.51
CA ARG A 579 -49.52 -35.62 -0.99
C ARG A 579 -48.27 -35.89 -1.83
N ARG A 580 -47.13 -35.24 -1.56
CA ARG A 580 -45.84 -35.69 -2.11
C ARG A 580 -44.74 -35.77 -1.07
N SER A 581 -44.73 -36.88 -0.32
CA SER A 581 -43.55 -37.39 0.36
C SER A 581 -42.72 -38.20 -0.64
N GLY A 582 -41.75 -37.57 -1.29
CA GLY A 582 -40.77 -38.30 -2.09
C GLY A 582 -40.12 -37.51 -3.21
N SER A 583 -38.84 -37.17 -3.01
CA SER A 583 -37.79 -37.10 -4.03
C SER A 583 -37.81 -35.94 -5.05
N SER A 584 -36.75 -35.11 -4.96
CA SER A 584 -36.29 -34.05 -5.86
C SER A 584 -36.99 -32.68 -5.76
N THR A 585 -36.66 -31.92 -4.71
CA THR A 585 -36.82 -30.45 -4.73
C THR A 585 -35.91 -29.88 -5.82
N SER A 586 -36.48 -29.57 -6.98
CA SER A 586 -35.81 -28.83 -8.04
C SER A 586 -35.27 -27.52 -7.46
N ALA A 587 -33.97 -27.29 -7.58
CA ALA A 587 -33.35 -26.06 -7.11
C ALA A 587 -34.09 -24.83 -7.67
N LEU A 588 -34.60 -23.97 -6.76
CA LEU A 588 -35.27 -22.71 -7.08
C LEU A 588 -34.43 -21.91 -8.09
N SER A 589 -35.01 -21.60 -9.25
CA SER A 589 -34.37 -20.65 -10.17
C SER A 589 -34.58 -19.22 -9.68
N PHE A 590 -33.75 -18.29 -10.13
CA PHE A 590 -33.92 -16.87 -9.82
C PHE A 590 -35.30 -16.35 -10.28
N MET A 591 -35.79 -16.84 -11.42
CA MET A 591 -37.13 -16.47 -11.92
C MET A 591 -38.26 -16.98 -11.03
N ASP A 592 -38.09 -18.15 -10.41
CA ASP A 592 -39.08 -18.66 -9.45
C ASP A 592 -39.14 -17.76 -8.22
N VAL A 593 -38.00 -17.24 -7.77
CA VAL A 593 -37.93 -16.28 -6.68
C VAL A 593 -38.55 -14.94 -7.05
N VAL A 594 -38.25 -14.39 -8.23
CA VAL A 594 -38.88 -13.16 -8.73
C VAL A 594 -40.41 -13.32 -8.82
N ARG A 595 -40.89 -14.46 -9.32
CA ARG A 595 -42.33 -14.76 -9.37
C ARG A 595 -42.93 -14.80 -7.97
N GLN A 596 -42.28 -15.48 -7.03
CA GLN A 596 -42.76 -15.55 -5.65
C GLN A 596 -42.76 -14.18 -4.96
N MET A 597 -41.80 -13.30 -5.27
CA MET A 597 -41.81 -11.92 -4.77
C MET A 597 -43.02 -11.13 -5.29
N LEU A 598 -43.36 -11.27 -6.57
CA LEU A 598 -44.52 -10.60 -7.17
C LEU A 598 -45.85 -11.08 -6.57
N VAL A 599 -45.99 -12.38 -6.33
CA VAL A 599 -47.16 -12.94 -5.63
C VAL A 599 -47.28 -12.37 -4.22
N VAL A 600 -46.16 -12.27 -3.49
CA VAL A 600 -46.15 -11.66 -2.14
C VAL A 600 -46.55 -10.18 -2.17
N LEU A 601 -46.29 -9.46 -3.27
CA LEU A 601 -46.70 -8.07 -3.47
C LEU A 601 -48.17 -7.93 -3.92
N GLY A 602 -48.92 -9.03 -4.07
CA GLY A 602 -50.30 -9.03 -4.53
C GLY A 602 -50.46 -8.81 -6.05
N GLU A 603 -49.37 -8.96 -6.82
CA GLU A 603 -49.45 -8.93 -8.28
C GLU A 603 -49.85 -10.32 -8.79
N ASP A 604 -51.06 -10.42 -9.33
CA ASP A 604 -51.52 -11.58 -10.06
C ASP A 604 -50.73 -11.71 -11.38
N TRP A 605 -49.65 -12.50 -11.31
CA TRP A 605 -48.91 -12.91 -12.50
C TRP A 605 -49.82 -13.63 -13.51
N SER A 606 -50.94 -14.20 -13.07
CA SER A 606 -51.96 -14.90 -13.85
C SER A 606 -52.88 -14.01 -14.70
N GLY A 607 -52.71 -12.67 -14.66
CA GLY A 607 -53.48 -11.73 -15.48
C GLY A 607 -53.16 -11.79 -16.99
N PRO A 608 -53.89 -11.03 -17.84
CA PRO A 608 -53.69 -11.01 -19.29
C PRO A 608 -52.23 -10.80 -19.71
N GLY A 609 -51.43 -10.12 -18.88
CA GLY A 609 -49.99 -10.02 -19.01
C GLY A 609 -49.29 -11.36 -19.20
N GLU A 610 -49.56 -12.43 -18.45
CA GLU A 610 -48.87 -13.71 -18.64
C GLU A 610 -49.16 -14.34 -20.01
N LYS A 611 -50.36 -14.16 -20.56
CA LYS A 611 -50.68 -14.58 -21.94
C LYS A 611 -49.93 -13.72 -22.96
N THR A 612 -49.89 -12.41 -22.77
CA THR A 612 -49.16 -11.47 -23.65
C THR A 612 -47.64 -11.67 -23.58
N TRP A 613 -47.10 -11.95 -22.39
CA TRP A 613 -45.69 -12.24 -22.15
C TRP A 613 -45.30 -13.62 -22.68
N ARG A 614 -46.09 -14.67 -22.43
CA ARG A 614 -45.88 -16.00 -23.05
C ARG A 614 -46.02 -15.96 -24.57
N ALA A 615 -46.91 -15.11 -25.12
CA ALA A 615 -47.08 -14.92 -26.56
C ALA A 615 -45.91 -14.15 -27.19
N ALA A 616 -45.46 -13.04 -26.59
CA ALA A 616 -44.25 -12.33 -27.01
C ALA A 616 -43.00 -13.22 -26.94
N PHE A 617 -42.94 -14.11 -25.94
CA PHE A 617 -41.87 -15.10 -25.75
C PHE A 617 -41.89 -16.22 -26.79
N LYS A 618 -43.07 -16.70 -27.20
CA LYS A 618 -43.23 -17.67 -28.29
C LYS A 618 -42.91 -17.05 -29.66
N MET A 619 -43.07 -15.74 -29.82
CA MET A 619 -42.88 -15.04 -31.10
C MET A 619 -41.54 -14.29 -31.25
N GLY A 620 -40.71 -14.21 -30.21
CA GLY A 620 -39.38 -13.59 -30.28
C GLY A 620 -39.39 -12.07 -30.52
N LEU A 621 -40.46 -11.37 -30.13
CA LEU A 621 -40.64 -9.93 -30.40
C LEU A 621 -40.24 -9.06 -29.20
N PRO A 622 -39.60 -7.88 -29.40
CA PRO A 622 -39.28 -6.95 -28.33
C PRO A 622 -40.55 -6.31 -27.74
N ALA A 623 -40.58 -6.15 -26.41
CA ALA A 623 -41.76 -5.79 -25.61
C ALA A 623 -42.39 -4.40 -25.89
N GLY A 624 -41.84 -3.61 -26.81
CA GLY A 624 -42.29 -2.24 -27.11
C GLY A 624 -43.39 -2.09 -28.17
N ARG A 625 -43.88 -3.17 -28.82
CA ARG A 625 -44.86 -3.06 -29.92
C ARG A 625 -46.23 -3.73 -29.69
N ALA A 626 -46.50 -4.26 -28.50
CA ALA A 626 -47.76 -4.94 -28.21
C ALA A 626 -48.88 -4.01 -27.67
N LYS A 627 -48.97 -2.77 -28.17
CA LYS A 627 -50.12 -1.89 -27.93
C LYS A 627 -50.63 -1.38 -29.28
N THR A 628 -51.61 -2.10 -29.85
CA THR A 628 -52.68 -1.65 -30.76
C THR A 628 -53.07 -2.80 -31.69
N TRP A 629 -53.83 -3.77 -31.20
CA TRP A 629 -54.67 -4.60 -32.08
C TRP A 629 -55.99 -4.77 -31.37
N ASP A 630 -56.92 -3.86 -31.68
CA ASP A 630 -58.34 -4.08 -31.41
C ASP A 630 -59.16 -3.65 -32.63
N VAL A 631 -60.02 -4.59 -33.03
CA VAL A 631 -61.25 -4.52 -33.86
C VAL A 631 -61.17 -4.10 -35.34
N GLY A 632 -61.61 -5.04 -36.21
CA GLY A 632 -62.58 -4.75 -37.28
C GLY A 632 -62.18 -5.13 -38.71
N GLY A 633 -63.00 -5.95 -39.37
CA GLY A 633 -63.07 -5.99 -40.85
C GLY A 633 -63.20 -7.37 -41.48
N GLU A 634 -64.38 -7.65 -42.02
CA GLU A 634 -64.71 -8.77 -42.92
C GLU A 634 -63.83 -8.81 -44.19
N GLY A 635 -63.57 -10.01 -44.74
CA GLY A 635 -62.85 -10.13 -46.01
C GLY A 635 -62.56 -11.56 -46.50
N ARG A 636 -63.62 -12.23 -46.99
CA ARG A 636 -63.70 -13.26 -48.06
C ARG A 636 -62.44 -14.01 -48.59
N TRP A 637 -62.55 -15.36 -48.54
CA TRP A 637 -62.20 -16.43 -49.52
C TRP A 637 -60.78 -16.58 -50.11
N GLY A 638 -60.24 -17.81 -50.02
CA GLY A 638 -59.57 -18.40 -51.20
C GLY A 638 -58.58 -19.58 -51.02
N TRP A 639 -59.07 -20.79 -51.34
CA TRP A 639 -58.39 -21.91 -52.04
C TRP A 639 -57.56 -22.99 -51.31
N LEU A 640 -58.24 -24.13 -51.19
CA LEU A 640 -57.87 -25.55 -51.15
C LEU A 640 -56.44 -26.01 -51.49
N ARG A 641 -55.94 -26.89 -50.61
CA ARG A 641 -55.06 -28.04 -50.91
C ARG A 641 -55.71 -29.03 -51.88
N LYS A 642 -54.96 -29.48 -52.89
CA LYS A 642 -55.18 -30.73 -53.62
C LYS A 642 -54.05 -31.70 -53.27
N GLY A 643 -54.43 -32.96 -53.08
CA GLY A 643 -53.49 -34.08 -53.11
C GLY A 643 -53.68 -35.02 -51.94
N LEU A 644 -54.61 -35.96 -52.09
CA LEU A 644 -54.35 -37.39 -51.99
C LEU A 644 -55.68 -38.12 -52.20
N GLY A 645 -55.94 -38.47 -53.45
CA GLY A 645 -56.94 -39.48 -53.77
C GLY A 645 -56.28 -40.85 -53.71
N LEU A 646 -56.85 -41.77 -52.93
CA LEU A 646 -57.33 -43.07 -53.42
C LEU A 646 -58.01 -43.86 -52.29
N ARG A 647 -59.26 -44.24 -52.63
CA ARG A 647 -60.24 -45.18 -52.04
C ARG A 647 -60.80 -44.90 -50.65
#